data_AF-A0A6J4KDG5-F1
#
_entry.id   AF-A0A6J4KDG5-F1
#
_cell.length_a   1.000
_cell.length_b   1.000
_cell.length_c   1.000
_cell.angle_alpha   90.00
_cell.angle_beta   90.00
_cell.angle_gamma   90.00
#
_symmetry.space_group_name_H-M   'P 1'
#
loop_
_entity.id
_entity.type
_entity.pdbx_description
1 polymer ?
#
loop_
_entity_poly.entity_id
_entity_poly.type
_entity_poly.pdbx_seq_one_letter_code
_entity_poly.pdbx_strand_id
1 'polypeptide(L)'
;MSSTFATNMDSQSVRRNADPKSIVFIDRELDDYQTLAGGVLPGAELIILDKNGNGVEQITAKLQTISAAGGTVDQVHIFSHGNSGSLQLGSATLNADNLPQYESQLQGWRNALSDKADIVLYGCDVAAGSGSDFVDRLGELTGADIAASSDRTGRGGNWNLEFAKGDIEAPLALTPEAMADYRGTLATITVTNTNDSGPGSLRSAIASAAAGDTIQFASTLASQTITLSNGQLVINKNLTIDAVGAANLTISGNNASRVILTEGSTNVTLKNLIVANGKVSGTDPNNEATSAGGGIQTGGNSTLTLENCQVNNNVAGFAGGIYTGFRSTATVINSKFSGNDGSLANNTERGGGAIATKSGGVLTIRDSEFTNNKGSYGGAVNNLLGSMTIENSKFIGNVTDKGVGGAVYVDGANASGPNATPGPVPGNIVIRNSIFDGNIGAREGGAAFLFGYLQDKVVLENSTFINNKTVKDAAGVGGLGGAVRHGNTELTVTNSTFANNQAEDSGGGLWSGGNGNISIANSTFSGNSAAKQGGAMVVANRDFFSTNIVNSTFAKNTAEFSGGIATFNDPVKSPITVKNSIFDRNTASNSFKTRQHTGRELIDGGNNLQFPAKLTAGDPNDSNVTANVRIADPLLGTLQNINGALVLPLLTGSPAIDTGTGVGAPAADQRGVSRPQDGDNNGSAIIDIGAYEFNPTVTPTPTPTPTPTPTPAPTLT
;
A
#
# COMPACT_ATOMS: atom_id res chain seq x y z
N MET A 1 80.53 -11.03 21.93
CA MET A 1 80.89 -12.45 22.14
C MET A 1 80.11 -12.92 23.35
N SER A 2 79.07 -13.73 23.14
CA SER A 2 79.00 -15.15 23.50
C SER A 2 78.63 -15.46 24.95
N SER A 3 77.55 -16.25 25.08
CA SER A 3 77.26 -17.30 26.09
C SER A 3 76.94 -16.83 27.53
N THR A 4 75.99 -17.41 28.29
CA THR A 4 75.34 -18.73 28.17
C THR A 4 74.05 -18.80 29.00
N PHE A 5 73.16 -19.68 28.57
CA PHE A 5 71.95 -20.20 29.24
C PHE A 5 72.20 -20.71 30.67
N ALA A 6 71.21 -20.50 31.56
CA ALA A 6 70.32 -21.58 32.06
C ALA A 6 69.66 -21.20 33.40
N THR A 7 68.34 -21.08 33.42
CA THR A 7 67.51 -21.49 34.57
C THR A 7 66.23 -22.11 34.02
N ASN A 8 66.03 -23.38 34.33
CA ASN A 8 64.84 -24.13 34.00
C ASN A 8 64.00 -24.25 35.29
N MET A 9 62.73 -23.87 35.14
CA MET A 9 61.55 -24.29 35.91
C MET A 9 61.64 -24.29 37.44
N ASP A 10 60.90 -23.36 38.03
CA ASP A 10 59.96 -23.78 39.07
C ASP A 10 58.54 -23.40 38.65
N SER A 11 57.65 -24.37 38.78
CA SER A 11 56.26 -24.33 38.37
C SER A 11 55.40 -23.74 39.49
N GLN A 12 54.32 -23.06 39.08
CA GLN A 12 53.22 -22.52 39.90
C GLN A 12 53.27 -21.02 40.25
N SER A 13 52.71 -20.20 39.37
CA SER A 13 51.68 -19.19 39.70
C SER A 13 51.39 -18.29 38.49
N VAL A 14 50.53 -18.76 37.58
CA VAL A 14 49.81 -17.85 36.68
C VAL A 14 48.38 -18.34 36.55
N ARG A 15 47.54 -18.05 37.56
CA ARG A 15 46.12 -17.87 37.28
C ARG A 15 46.06 -16.55 36.51
N ARG A 16 45.80 -16.65 35.21
CA ARG A 16 45.45 -15.51 34.37
C ARG A 16 44.25 -14.81 35.02
N ASN A 17 44.39 -13.54 35.40
CA ASN A 17 43.25 -12.64 35.37
C ASN A 17 42.80 -12.62 33.91
N ALA A 18 41.78 -13.41 33.58
CA ALA A 18 41.04 -13.21 32.35
C ALA A 18 40.23 -11.92 32.56
N ASP A 19 40.20 -11.06 31.55
CA ASP A 19 39.32 -9.89 31.57
C ASP A 19 37.87 -10.34 31.84
N PRO A 20 37.05 -9.53 32.54
CA PRO A 20 35.66 -9.87 32.82
C PRO A 20 34.90 -10.21 31.54
N LYS A 21 34.10 -11.28 31.57
CA LYS A 21 33.31 -11.70 30.41
C LYS A 21 32.02 -10.89 30.35
N SER A 22 31.97 -9.93 29.44
CA SER A 22 30.81 -9.07 29.22
C SER A 22 30.00 -9.50 27.99
N ILE A 23 28.68 -9.45 28.09
CA ILE A 23 27.74 -9.64 26.99
C ILE A 23 26.78 -8.45 26.92
N VAL A 24 26.53 -7.97 25.70
CA VAL A 24 25.68 -6.82 25.43
C VAL A 24 24.55 -7.25 24.52
N PHE A 25 23.31 -7.15 25.01
CA PHE A 25 22.10 -7.33 24.24
C PHE A 25 21.56 -5.95 23.83
N ILE A 26 21.28 -5.78 22.54
CA ILE A 26 20.65 -4.56 22.02
C ILE A 26 19.37 -4.94 21.29
N ASP A 27 18.26 -4.36 21.73
CA ASP A 27 16.99 -4.50 21.07
C ASP A 27 16.99 -3.79 19.71
N ARG A 28 16.60 -4.50 18.65
CA ARG A 28 16.51 -3.97 17.30
C ARG A 28 15.39 -2.94 17.12
N GLU A 29 14.43 -2.86 18.04
CA GLU A 29 13.40 -1.82 18.05
C GLU A 29 13.93 -0.45 18.50
N LEU A 30 15.12 -0.38 19.13
CA LEU A 30 15.74 0.90 19.46
C LEU A 30 16.07 1.70 18.20
N ASP A 31 15.65 2.96 18.19
CA ASP A 31 16.02 3.92 17.15
C ASP A 31 17.53 4.02 17.02
N ASP A 32 18.06 3.86 15.81
CA ASP A 32 19.51 3.94 15.55
C ASP A 32 20.33 2.99 16.44
N TYR A 33 19.80 1.78 16.70
CA TYR A 33 20.51 0.74 17.44
C TYR A 33 21.89 0.42 16.83
N GLN A 34 22.12 0.72 15.55
CA GLN A 34 23.41 0.57 14.87
C GLN A 34 24.50 1.45 15.50
N THR A 35 24.17 2.67 15.95
CA THR A 35 25.10 3.54 16.68
C THR A 35 25.48 2.91 18.02
N LEU A 36 24.52 2.31 18.73
CA LEU A 36 24.80 1.57 19.97
C LEU A 36 25.66 0.33 19.70
N ALA A 37 25.30 -0.46 18.68
CA ALA A 37 26.02 -1.67 18.29
C ALA A 37 27.47 -1.38 17.85
N GLY A 38 27.70 -0.31 17.09
CA GLY A 38 29.04 0.12 16.70
C GLY A 38 29.85 0.73 17.84
N GLY A 39 29.18 1.12 18.93
CA GLY A 39 29.77 1.72 20.12
C GLY A 39 30.14 0.74 21.23
N VAL A 40 29.84 -0.56 21.08
CA VAL A 40 30.13 -1.54 22.13
C VAL A 40 31.64 -1.63 22.38
N LEU A 41 32.05 -1.57 23.66
CA LEU A 41 33.45 -1.60 24.05
C LEU A 41 34.14 -2.91 23.62
N PRO A 42 35.42 -2.85 23.20
CA PRO A 42 36.18 -4.04 22.84
C PRO A 42 36.23 -5.06 23.99
N GLY A 43 35.99 -6.33 23.67
CA GLY A 43 36.02 -7.45 24.64
C GLY A 43 34.64 -7.93 25.10
N ALA A 44 33.58 -7.16 24.86
CA ALA A 44 32.20 -7.60 25.08
C ALA A 44 31.64 -8.36 23.87
N GLU A 45 30.85 -9.41 24.11
CA GLU A 45 30.11 -10.12 23.07
C GLU A 45 28.79 -9.38 22.77
N LEU A 46 28.58 -8.93 21.53
CA LEU A 46 27.35 -8.24 21.12
C LEU A 46 26.31 -9.23 20.55
N ILE A 47 25.08 -9.14 21.04
CA ILE A 47 23.90 -9.85 20.53
C ILE A 47 22.80 -8.84 20.19
N ILE A 48 22.28 -8.90 18.96
CA ILE A 48 21.11 -8.10 18.55
C ILE A 48 19.86 -8.96 18.71
N LEU A 49 18.88 -8.49 19.49
CA LEU A 49 17.61 -9.19 19.66
C LEU A 49 16.74 -8.99 18.41
N ASP A 50 16.15 -10.08 17.90
CA ASP A 50 15.15 -9.99 16.84
C ASP A 50 13.87 -9.38 17.42
N LYS A 51 13.41 -8.29 16.81
CA LYS A 51 12.17 -7.60 17.17
C LYS A 51 10.93 -8.48 17.11
N ASN A 52 10.92 -9.53 16.29
CA ASN A 52 9.76 -10.40 16.13
C ASN A 52 9.77 -11.60 17.09
N GLY A 53 10.89 -11.85 17.77
CA GLY A 53 11.03 -12.95 18.71
C GLY A 53 10.86 -12.47 20.16
N ASN A 54 10.45 -13.37 21.05
CA ASN A 54 10.42 -13.06 22.48
C ASN A 54 11.85 -12.80 23.00
N GLY A 55 12.17 -11.57 23.41
CA GLY A 55 13.53 -11.21 23.80
C GLY A 55 14.00 -11.90 25.08
N VAL A 56 13.10 -12.24 26.00
CA VAL A 56 13.47 -13.02 27.21
C VAL A 56 13.92 -14.42 26.81
N GLU A 57 13.23 -15.06 25.86
CA GLU A 57 13.63 -16.36 25.32
C GLU A 57 14.97 -16.31 24.58
N GLN A 58 15.20 -15.25 23.79
CA GLN A 58 16.46 -15.05 23.07
C GLN A 58 17.66 -14.90 24.02
N ILE A 59 17.54 -14.06 25.06
CA ILE A 59 18.57 -13.90 26.10
C ILE A 59 18.78 -15.24 26.82
N THR A 60 17.69 -15.93 27.18
CA THR A 60 17.74 -17.24 27.84
C THR A 60 18.55 -18.26 27.02
N ALA A 61 18.27 -18.39 25.72
CA ALA A 61 18.95 -19.34 24.85
C ALA A 61 20.46 -19.07 24.76
N LYS A 62 20.85 -17.79 24.72
CA LYS A 62 22.26 -17.40 24.67
C LYS A 62 22.98 -17.73 25.99
N LEU A 63 22.40 -17.37 27.13
CA LEU A 63 22.98 -17.68 28.44
C LEU A 63 23.06 -19.18 28.70
N GLN A 64 22.05 -19.96 28.29
CA GLN A 64 22.08 -21.43 28.37
C GLN A 64 23.22 -22.04 27.55
N THR A 65 23.56 -21.46 26.39
CA THR A 65 24.69 -21.93 25.60
C THR A 65 26.01 -21.76 26.34
N ILE A 66 26.16 -20.68 27.11
CA ILE A 66 27.35 -20.39 27.91
C ILE A 66 27.47 -21.37 29.08
N SER A 67 26.40 -21.58 29.83
CA SER A 67 26.40 -22.50 30.97
C SER A 67 26.56 -23.96 30.55
N ALA A 68 25.96 -24.37 29.42
CA ALA A 68 26.15 -25.71 28.85
C ALA A 68 27.61 -26.00 28.45
N ALA A 69 28.38 -24.97 28.12
CA ALA A 69 29.81 -25.06 27.86
C ALA A 69 30.68 -24.98 29.15
N GLY A 70 30.06 -24.90 30.32
CA GLY A 70 30.73 -24.73 31.61
C GLY A 70 31.32 -23.34 31.83
N GLY A 71 30.86 -22.34 31.06
CA GLY A 71 31.27 -20.95 31.20
C GLY A 71 30.33 -20.13 32.09
N THR A 72 30.83 -18.98 32.52
CA THR A 72 30.05 -17.93 33.18
C THR A 72 30.30 -16.58 32.50
N VAL A 73 29.38 -15.63 32.67
CA VAL A 73 29.54 -14.21 32.34
C VAL A 73 29.52 -13.38 33.62
N ASP A 74 30.29 -12.31 33.63
CA ASP A 74 30.41 -11.38 34.75
C ASP A 74 29.53 -10.15 34.56
N GLN A 75 29.15 -9.82 33.31
CA GLN A 75 28.39 -8.61 33.02
C GLN A 75 27.39 -8.87 31.90
N VAL A 76 26.12 -8.56 32.13
CA VAL A 76 25.04 -8.62 31.14
C VAL A 76 24.45 -7.22 30.99
N HIS A 77 24.69 -6.60 29.85
CA HIS A 77 24.11 -5.29 29.51
C HIS A 77 22.91 -5.51 28.59
N ILE A 78 21.79 -4.85 28.88
CA ILE A 78 20.57 -4.94 28.07
C ILE A 78 20.14 -3.53 27.69
N PHE A 79 20.18 -3.21 26.41
CA PHE A 79 19.68 -1.96 25.84
C PHE A 79 18.33 -2.21 25.19
N SER A 80 17.30 -1.55 25.72
CA SER A 80 15.91 -1.68 25.25
C SER A 80 15.11 -0.42 25.56
N HIS A 81 13.93 -0.27 24.95
CA HIS A 81 12.98 0.70 25.50
C HIS A 81 12.51 0.24 26.90
N GLY A 82 12.27 1.20 27.79
CA GLY A 82 11.88 1.00 29.18
C GLY A 82 10.83 2.01 29.63
N ASN A 83 10.13 1.65 30.68
CA ASN A 83 9.23 2.51 31.44
C ASN A 83 9.22 2.00 32.89
N SER A 84 8.68 2.77 33.84
CA SER A 84 8.56 2.36 35.26
C SER A 84 8.08 0.91 35.39
N GLY A 85 8.98 0.04 35.84
CA GLY A 85 8.73 -1.38 36.08
C GLY A 85 8.62 -2.27 34.84
N SER A 86 9.17 -1.86 33.70
CA SER A 86 9.09 -2.64 32.46
C SER A 86 10.23 -2.41 31.47
N LEU A 87 10.51 -3.43 30.65
CA LEU A 87 11.45 -3.43 29.52
C LEU A 87 10.78 -4.01 28.28
N GLN A 88 11.01 -3.43 27.10
CA GLN A 88 10.62 -4.00 25.81
C GLN A 88 11.76 -4.84 25.24
N LEU A 89 11.59 -6.16 25.15
CA LEU A 89 12.58 -7.12 24.69
C LEU A 89 12.02 -7.94 23.52
N GLY A 90 12.40 -7.57 22.30
CA GLY A 90 11.85 -8.08 21.06
C GLY A 90 10.34 -7.86 21.02
N SER A 91 9.58 -8.95 20.90
CA SER A 91 8.12 -8.92 20.93
C SER A 91 7.52 -8.94 22.35
N ALA A 92 8.33 -9.04 23.41
CA ALA A 92 7.86 -9.21 24.78
C ALA A 92 8.11 -7.95 25.63
N THR A 93 7.09 -7.48 26.34
CA THR A 93 7.27 -6.47 27.40
C THR A 93 7.46 -7.19 28.73
N LEU A 94 8.69 -7.30 29.25
CA LEU A 94 8.94 -7.89 30.57
C LEU A 94 8.60 -6.85 31.65
N ASN A 95 7.71 -7.19 32.59
CA ASN A 95 7.26 -6.27 33.65
C ASN A 95 6.86 -7.02 34.92
N ALA A 96 6.47 -6.30 35.97
CA ALA A 96 6.07 -6.88 37.25
C ALA A 96 4.89 -7.88 37.14
N ASP A 97 3.92 -7.62 36.24
CA ASP A 97 2.71 -8.44 36.11
C ASP A 97 2.99 -9.80 35.46
N ASN A 98 3.94 -9.86 34.53
CA ASN A 98 4.28 -11.09 33.82
C ASN A 98 5.60 -11.74 34.24
N LEU A 99 6.35 -11.12 35.17
CA LEU A 99 7.56 -11.70 35.75
C LEU A 99 7.36 -13.16 36.23
N PRO A 100 6.24 -13.53 36.89
CA PRO A 100 5.99 -14.92 37.32
C PRO A 100 5.94 -15.92 36.15
N GLN A 101 5.56 -15.47 34.95
CA GLN A 101 5.51 -16.34 33.76
C GLN A 101 6.92 -16.70 33.26
N TYR A 102 7.90 -15.82 33.50
CA TYR A 102 9.29 -15.99 33.10
C TYR A 102 10.21 -16.53 34.21
N GLU A 103 9.67 -16.82 35.40
CA GLU A 103 10.45 -17.17 36.59
C GLU A 103 11.45 -18.31 36.35
N SER A 104 11.02 -19.40 35.70
CA SER A 104 11.91 -20.53 35.39
C SER A 104 13.06 -20.15 34.44
N GLN A 105 12.81 -19.25 33.50
CA GLN A 105 13.83 -18.81 32.54
C GLN A 105 14.82 -17.88 33.23
N LEU A 106 14.33 -16.91 34.00
CA LEU A 106 15.13 -15.95 34.75
C LEU A 106 16.00 -16.62 35.82
N GLN A 107 15.46 -17.60 36.56
CA GLN A 107 16.26 -18.43 37.47
C GLN A 107 17.29 -19.27 36.69
N GLY A 108 16.94 -19.70 35.48
CA GLY A 108 17.85 -20.39 34.58
C GLY A 108 19.07 -19.55 34.17
N TRP A 109 18.94 -18.22 34.11
CA TRP A 109 20.04 -17.31 33.79
C TRP A 109 21.18 -17.44 34.80
N ARG A 110 20.85 -17.63 36.09
CA ARG A 110 21.83 -17.80 37.18
C ARG A 110 22.93 -18.81 36.86
N ASN A 111 22.60 -19.89 36.15
CA ASN A 111 23.57 -20.94 35.83
C ASN A 111 24.69 -20.48 34.88
N ALA A 112 24.49 -19.37 34.18
CA ALA A 112 25.46 -18.76 33.29
C ALA A 112 26.12 -17.51 33.89
N LEU A 113 25.68 -17.06 35.06
CA LEU A 113 26.19 -15.87 35.73
C LEU A 113 27.27 -16.27 36.74
N SER A 114 28.34 -15.49 36.86
CA SER A 114 29.30 -15.65 37.94
C SER A 114 28.72 -15.18 39.28
N ASP A 115 29.38 -15.52 40.39
CA ASP A 115 28.94 -15.12 41.74
C ASP A 115 28.94 -13.60 41.97
N LYS A 116 29.58 -12.84 41.07
CA LYS A 116 29.68 -11.37 41.08
C LYS A 116 29.12 -10.78 39.79
N ALA A 117 28.15 -11.47 39.18
CA ALA A 117 27.61 -11.02 37.92
C ALA A 117 26.70 -9.81 38.11
N ASP A 118 26.87 -8.83 37.23
CA ASP A 118 26.02 -7.66 37.12
C ASP A 118 25.04 -7.80 35.96
N ILE A 119 23.78 -7.44 36.18
CA ILE A 119 22.79 -7.18 35.13
C ILE A 119 22.53 -5.67 35.07
N VAL A 120 22.77 -5.08 33.92
CA VAL A 120 22.71 -3.64 33.71
C VAL A 120 21.64 -3.32 32.67
N LEU A 121 20.56 -2.68 33.11
CA LEU A 121 19.38 -2.41 32.31
C LEU A 121 19.36 -0.95 31.83
N TYR A 122 19.67 -0.76 30.54
CA TYR A 122 19.54 0.53 29.87
C TYR A 122 18.15 0.61 29.24
N GLY A 123 17.26 1.30 29.94
CA GLY A 123 15.91 1.65 29.51
C GLY A 123 15.47 2.87 30.30
N CYS A 124 14.73 3.81 29.68
CA CYS A 124 14.26 4.99 30.40
C CYS A 124 13.34 4.57 31.55
N ASP A 125 13.52 5.21 32.70
CA ASP A 125 12.60 5.18 33.83
C ASP A 125 12.31 3.78 34.41
N VAL A 126 13.09 2.74 34.07
CA VAL A 126 12.81 1.33 34.44
C VAL A 126 12.67 1.16 35.95
N ALA A 127 13.54 1.82 36.73
CA ALA A 127 13.50 1.84 38.19
C ALA A 127 12.74 3.03 38.79
N ALA A 128 12.08 3.87 37.98
CA ALA A 128 11.36 5.03 38.47
C ALA A 128 10.18 4.60 39.36
N GLY A 129 9.99 5.26 40.52
CA GLY A 129 8.87 4.98 41.43
C GLY A 129 8.80 3.51 41.85
N SER A 130 7.63 2.88 41.69
CA SER A 130 7.42 1.45 41.97
C SER A 130 8.16 0.52 41.01
N GLY A 131 8.77 1.05 39.94
CA GLY A 131 9.61 0.27 39.04
C GLY A 131 10.85 -0.32 39.70
N SER A 132 11.33 0.29 40.79
CA SER A 132 12.42 -0.25 41.61
C SER A 132 12.10 -1.64 42.17
N ASP A 133 10.83 -1.92 42.53
CA ASP A 133 10.41 -3.25 43.01
C ASP A 133 10.52 -4.32 41.91
N PHE A 134 10.23 -3.95 40.66
CA PHE A 134 10.41 -4.83 39.50
C PHE A 134 11.88 -5.17 39.27
N VAL A 135 12.76 -4.15 39.30
CA VAL A 135 14.20 -4.33 39.11
C VAL A 135 14.78 -5.19 40.24
N ASP A 136 14.38 -4.91 41.48
CA ASP A 136 14.75 -5.72 42.63
C ASP A 136 14.35 -7.19 42.43
N ARG A 137 13.08 -7.45 42.14
CA ARG A 137 12.57 -8.81 41.96
C ARG A 137 13.28 -9.55 40.83
N LEU A 138 13.61 -8.85 39.74
CA LEU A 138 14.38 -9.42 38.64
C LEU A 138 15.80 -9.84 39.11
N GLY A 139 16.48 -9.01 39.90
CA GLY A 139 17.74 -9.34 40.55
C GLY A 139 17.64 -10.54 41.49
N GLU A 140 16.57 -10.66 42.27
CA GLU A 140 16.33 -11.83 43.14
C GLU A 140 16.20 -13.13 42.33
N LEU A 141 15.46 -13.09 41.22
CA LEU A 141 15.23 -14.25 40.37
C LEU A 141 16.50 -14.72 39.68
N THR A 142 17.31 -13.79 39.15
CA THR A 142 18.58 -14.12 38.49
C THR A 142 19.69 -14.41 39.50
N GLY A 143 19.61 -13.86 40.71
CA GLY A 143 20.65 -13.90 41.73
C GLY A 143 21.86 -13.02 41.43
N ALA A 144 21.71 -12.06 40.52
CA ALA A 144 22.75 -11.11 40.13
C ALA A 144 22.56 -9.78 40.84
N ASP A 145 23.65 -9.02 40.96
CA ASP A 145 23.58 -7.61 41.29
C ASP A 145 22.97 -6.88 40.08
N ILE A 146 22.10 -5.89 40.31
CA ILE A 146 21.30 -5.30 39.24
C ILE A 146 21.23 -3.77 39.32
N ALA A 147 21.39 -3.13 38.17
CA ALA A 147 21.28 -1.68 38.03
C ALA A 147 20.34 -1.29 36.90
N ALA A 148 19.62 -0.18 37.07
CA ALA A 148 18.70 0.35 36.06
C ALA A 148 18.55 1.88 36.20
N SER A 149 18.17 2.53 35.10
CA SER A 149 17.85 3.96 35.11
C SER A 149 16.52 4.22 35.81
N SER A 150 16.45 5.28 36.61
CA SER A 150 15.21 5.80 37.18
C SER A 150 14.72 7.06 36.46
N ASP A 151 15.49 7.54 35.48
CA ASP A 151 15.13 8.66 34.62
C ASP A 151 15.36 8.33 33.13
N ARG A 152 15.26 9.34 32.27
CA ARG A 152 15.43 9.20 30.82
C ARG A 152 16.87 8.79 30.49
N THR A 153 17.04 7.68 29.78
CA THR A 153 18.33 7.20 29.26
C THR A 153 18.51 7.56 27.78
N GLY A 154 19.70 8.05 27.41
CA GLY A 154 20.04 8.46 26.03
C GLY A 154 19.75 9.94 25.75
N ARG A 155 19.21 10.27 24.57
CA ARG A 155 19.07 11.68 24.17
C ARG A 155 18.09 12.45 25.06
N GLY A 156 18.54 13.61 25.55
CA GLY A 156 17.76 14.45 26.46
C GLY A 156 17.68 13.91 27.89
N GLY A 157 18.42 12.84 28.17
CA GLY A 157 18.60 12.24 29.47
C GLY A 157 20.08 12.06 29.79
N ASN A 158 20.44 10.98 30.46
CA ASN A 158 21.84 10.63 30.72
C ASN A 158 22.08 9.11 30.55
N TRP A 159 23.26 8.61 30.93
CA TRP A 159 23.61 7.17 30.87
C TRP A 159 23.92 6.59 32.26
N ASN A 160 23.64 7.36 33.31
CA ASN A 160 23.77 6.93 34.69
C ASN A 160 22.60 5.98 35.02
N LEU A 161 22.83 5.14 36.03
CA LEU A 161 21.85 4.21 36.55
C LEU A 161 21.70 4.54 38.03
N GLU A 162 20.62 5.22 38.38
CA GLU A 162 20.43 5.76 39.74
C GLU A 162 19.96 4.69 40.72
N PHE A 163 19.41 3.58 40.21
CA PHE A 163 19.03 2.45 41.02
C PHE A 163 20.05 1.32 40.88
N ALA A 164 20.50 0.81 42.02
CA ALA A 164 21.37 -0.35 42.12
C ALA A 164 20.95 -1.19 43.33
N LYS A 165 20.97 -2.52 43.17
CA LYS A 165 20.87 -3.48 44.27
C LYS A 165 22.01 -4.49 44.13
N GLY A 166 22.84 -4.58 45.17
CA GLY A 166 24.12 -5.28 45.10
C GLY A 166 25.31 -4.36 44.84
N ASP A 167 26.49 -4.93 44.60
CA ASP A 167 27.73 -4.19 44.33
C ASP A 167 27.99 -4.14 42.82
N ILE A 168 27.57 -3.06 42.16
CA ILE A 168 27.69 -2.93 40.70
C ILE A 168 29.12 -2.60 40.29
N GLU A 169 29.76 -3.53 39.59
CA GLU A 169 31.17 -3.51 39.20
C GLU A 169 31.34 -3.32 37.69
N ALA A 170 30.25 -3.48 36.93
CA ALA A 170 30.19 -3.31 35.49
C ALA A 170 30.42 -1.85 35.05
N PRO A 171 31.41 -1.58 34.18
CA PRO A 171 31.53 -0.27 33.53
C PRO A 171 30.42 -0.08 32.49
N LEU A 172 30.26 1.13 31.98
CA LEU A 172 29.38 1.37 30.84
C LEU A 172 29.82 0.52 29.64
N ALA A 173 28.87 -0.10 28.94
CA ALA A 173 29.16 -0.98 27.80
C ALA A 173 29.52 -0.26 26.49
N LEU A 174 29.37 1.07 26.44
CA LEU A 174 29.49 1.87 25.22
C LEU A 174 30.66 2.85 25.30
N THR A 175 31.24 3.16 24.13
CA THR A 175 32.21 4.25 23.98
C THR A 175 31.56 5.61 24.27
N PRO A 176 32.31 6.59 24.80
CA PRO A 176 31.82 7.96 24.98
C PRO A 176 31.27 8.58 23.69
N GLU A 177 31.87 8.25 22.54
CA GLU A 177 31.43 8.74 21.23
C GLU A 177 30.04 8.21 20.88
N ALA A 178 29.79 6.91 21.04
CA ALA A 178 28.48 6.34 20.75
C ALA A 178 27.39 6.86 21.70
N MET A 179 27.72 7.03 22.98
CA MET A 179 26.81 7.64 23.96
C MET A 179 26.48 9.10 23.63
N ALA A 180 27.45 9.85 23.08
CA ALA A 180 27.27 11.24 22.65
C ALA A 180 26.56 11.35 21.30
N ASP A 181 26.71 10.37 20.41
CA ASP A 181 26.16 10.38 19.06
C ASP A 181 24.77 9.77 18.95
N TYR A 182 24.39 8.88 19.87
CA TYR A 182 23.06 8.30 19.92
C TYR A 182 21.97 9.37 19.97
N ARG A 183 21.00 9.28 19.05
CA ARG A 183 19.92 10.28 18.91
C ARG A 183 18.55 9.78 19.38
N GLY A 184 18.42 8.49 19.71
CA GLY A 184 17.21 7.89 20.25
C GLY A 184 17.04 8.14 21.75
N THR A 185 15.89 7.75 22.28
CA THR A 185 15.64 7.66 23.73
C THR A 185 15.14 6.26 24.05
N LEU A 186 15.47 5.75 25.23
CA LEU A 186 15.11 4.39 25.61
C LEU A 186 13.72 4.32 26.27
N ALA A 187 12.76 5.19 25.93
CA ALA A 187 11.44 5.26 26.60
C ALA A 187 10.35 4.49 25.84
N THR A 188 9.52 3.74 26.54
CA THR A 188 8.23 3.21 26.06
C THR A 188 7.11 4.11 26.57
N ILE A 189 6.44 4.85 25.68
CA ILE A 189 5.29 5.67 26.05
C ILE A 189 4.02 4.86 25.80
N THR A 190 3.43 4.33 26.87
CA THR A 190 2.22 3.50 26.79
C THR A 190 0.98 4.31 27.16
N VAL A 191 -0.02 4.30 26.29
CA VAL A 191 -1.38 4.78 26.57
C VAL A 191 -2.12 3.71 27.37
N THR A 192 -2.71 4.09 28.51
CA THR A 192 -3.28 3.14 29.48
C THR A 192 -4.78 3.30 29.70
N ASN A 193 -5.39 4.38 29.19
CA ASN A 193 -6.83 4.61 29.31
C ASN A 193 -7.41 5.26 28.04
N THR A 194 -8.74 5.31 27.97
CA THR A 194 -9.49 5.87 26.84
C THR A 194 -9.83 7.34 27.00
N ASN A 195 -9.30 8.02 28.02
CA ASN A 195 -9.58 9.43 28.24
C ASN A 195 -8.97 10.26 27.12
N ASP A 196 -9.64 11.34 26.74
CA ASP A 196 -9.15 12.27 25.71
C ASP A 196 -7.95 13.10 26.20
N SER A 197 -7.82 13.31 27.50
CA SER A 197 -6.72 14.08 28.11
C SER A 197 -6.40 13.59 29.52
N GLY A 198 -5.31 14.14 30.08
CA GLY A 198 -4.81 13.77 31.40
C GLY A 198 -3.88 12.55 31.38
N PRO A 199 -3.32 12.18 32.54
CA PRO A 199 -2.37 11.07 32.65
C PRO A 199 -2.88 9.77 32.02
N GLY A 200 -2.02 9.08 31.29
CA GLY A 200 -2.33 7.81 30.61
C GLY A 200 -3.13 7.92 29.30
N SER A 201 -3.56 9.12 28.91
CA SER A 201 -4.24 9.35 27.61
C SER A 201 -3.27 9.42 26.44
N LEU A 202 -3.77 9.16 25.22
CA LEU A 202 -2.99 9.34 23.98
C LEU A 202 -2.51 10.79 23.80
N ARG A 203 -3.32 11.77 24.17
CA ARG A 203 -2.93 13.19 24.07
C ARG A 203 -1.77 13.52 25.00
N SER A 204 -1.77 12.97 26.22
CA SER A 204 -0.63 13.11 27.14
C SER A 204 0.60 12.39 26.61
N ALA A 205 0.43 11.20 26.01
CA ALA A 205 1.54 10.46 25.41
C ALA A 205 2.22 11.25 24.27
N ILE A 206 1.44 11.82 23.35
CA ILE A 206 1.96 12.66 22.25
C ILE A 206 2.69 13.91 22.78
N ALA A 207 2.17 14.52 23.85
CA ALA A 207 2.79 15.67 24.48
C ALA A 207 4.16 15.31 25.09
N SER A 208 4.24 14.20 25.82
CA SER A 208 5.46 13.72 26.48
C SER A 208 6.50 13.14 25.51
N ALA A 209 6.07 12.65 24.35
CA ALA A 209 6.95 12.06 23.35
C ALA A 209 7.94 13.07 22.77
N ALA A 210 9.19 12.64 22.61
CA ALA A 210 10.20 13.29 21.80
C ALA A 210 10.06 12.88 20.33
N ALA A 211 10.72 13.63 19.43
CA ALA A 211 10.75 13.26 18.02
C ALA A 211 11.52 11.94 17.83
N GLY A 212 10.91 10.97 17.14
CA GLY A 212 11.41 9.62 16.94
C GLY A 212 10.66 8.58 17.78
N ASP A 213 10.15 8.98 18.95
CA ASP A 213 9.55 8.04 19.92
C ASP A 213 8.37 7.25 19.32
N THR A 214 8.23 6.02 19.81
CA THR A 214 7.08 5.15 19.55
C THR A 214 6.09 5.21 20.72
N ILE A 215 4.81 5.43 20.40
CA ILE A 215 3.70 5.38 21.33
C ILE A 215 2.96 4.06 21.13
N GLN A 216 2.81 3.29 22.20
CA GLN A 216 2.08 2.02 22.23
C GLN A 216 0.84 2.12 23.11
N PHE A 217 0.02 1.07 23.12
CA PHE A 217 -1.23 1.01 23.87
C PHE A 217 -1.26 -0.26 24.74
N ALA A 218 -1.72 -0.10 25.98
CA ALA A 218 -1.94 -1.22 26.88
C ALA A 218 -2.98 -2.17 26.30
N SER A 219 -2.79 -3.47 26.50
CA SER A 219 -3.68 -4.51 25.96
C SER A 219 -5.11 -4.45 26.48
N THR A 220 -5.32 -3.83 27.64
CA THR A 220 -6.65 -3.50 28.20
C THR A 220 -7.47 -2.57 27.31
N LEU A 221 -6.85 -1.90 26.34
CA LEU A 221 -7.51 -1.02 25.37
C LEU A 221 -7.97 -1.74 24.10
N ALA A 222 -7.76 -3.06 23.98
CA ALA A 222 -8.24 -3.81 22.82
C ALA A 222 -9.76 -3.62 22.62
N SER A 223 -10.16 -3.34 21.38
CA SER A 223 -11.54 -3.05 20.97
C SER A 223 -12.22 -1.88 21.69
N GLN A 224 -11.47 -1.06 22.41
CA GLN A 224 -11.98 0.16 23.03
C GLN A 224 -12.00 1.32 22.02
N THR A 225 -12.66 2.42 22.42
CA THR A 225 -12.65 3.67 21.65
C THR A 225 -12.14 4.81 22.50
N ILE A 226 -11.08 5.48 22.03
CA ILE A 226 -10.64 6.79 22.52
C ILE A 226 -11.49 7.84 21.82
N THR A 227 -12.45 8.41 22.54
CA THR A 227 -13.37 9.42 22.00
C THR A 227 -12.81 10.81 22.25
N LEU A 228 -12.49 11.55 21.18
CA LEU A 228 -12.00 12.92 21.28
C LEU A 228 -13.14 13.89 21.59
N SER A 229 -12.94 14.75 22.58
CA SER A 229 -13.91 15.75 23.07
C SER A 229 -13.34 17.17 23.06
N ASN A 230 -12.00 17.30 23.08
CA ASN A 230 -11.24 18.54 23.11
C ASN A 230 -10.57 18.84 21.76
N GLY A 231 -11.20 18.37 20.67
CA GLY A 231 -10.69 18.54 19.31
C GLY A 231 -9.64 17.52 18.90
N GLN A 232 -9.05 17.75 17.73
CA GLN A 232 -8.07 16.86 17.09
C GLN A 232 -6.81 16.65 17.94
N LEU A 233 -6.11 15.55 17.69
CA LEU A 233 -4.74 15.31 18.16
C LEU A 233 -3.76 16.06 17.24
N VAL A 234 -2.86 16.86 17.82
CA VAL A 234 -1.84 17.58 17.05
C VAL A 234 -0.50 16.89 17.22
N ILE A 235 0.12 16.52 16.10
CA ILE A 235 1.45 15.89 16.04
C ILE A 235 2.41 16.84 15.31
N ASN A 236 3.35 17.41 16.04
CA ASN A 236 4.31 18.41 15.52
C ASN A 236 5.75 17.91 15.47
N LYS A 237 5.92 16.59 15.53
CA LYS A 237 7.21 15.91 15.62
C LYS A 237 7.11 14.56 14.93
N ASN A 238 8.25 13.96 14.61
CA ASN A 238 8.27 12.61 14.05
C ASN A 238 7.83 11.61 15.12
N LEU A 239 6.90 10.73 14.81
CA LEU A 239 6.37 9.73 15.76
C LEU A 239 5.93 8.46 15.06
N THR A 240 6.05 7.35 15.77
CA THR A 240 5.31 6.12 15.46
C THR A 240 4.21 5.93 16.49
N ILE A 241 2.98 5.66 16.05
CA ILE A 241 1.85 5.30 16.91
C ILE A 241 1.39 3.90 16.51
N ASP A 242 1.61 2.93 17.39
CA ASP A 242 1.38 1.52 17.10
C ASP A 242 0.44 0.87 18.12
N ALA A 243 -0.73 0.45 17.67
CA ALA A 243 -1.71 -0.26 18.48
C ALA A 243 -1.61 -1.79 18.39
N VAL A 244 -0.45 -2.36 18.04
CA VAL A 244 -0.22 -3.82 17.99
C VAL A 244 -0.64 -4.51 19.29
N GLY A 245 -0.39 -3.87 20.45
CA GLY A 245 -0.78 -4.37 21.76
C GLY A 245 -2.29 -4.27 22.07
N ALA A 246 -3.04 -3.45 21.33
CA ALA A 246 -4.45 -3.13 21.57
C ALA A 246 -5.30 -3.35 20.30
N ALA A 247 -5.47 -4.62 19.92
CA ALA A 247 -6.17 -4.99 18.69
C ALA A 247 -7.54 -4.30 18.55
N ASN A 248 -7.84 -3.78 17.34
CA ASN A 248 -9.08 -3.07 17.00
C ASN A 248 -9.35 -1.78 17.81
N LEU A 249 -8.33 -1.17 18.41
CA LEU A 249 -8.47 0.13 19.07
C LEU A 249 -8.91 1.21 18.07
N THR A 250 -9.94 1.97 18.45
CA THR A 250 -10.44 3.09 17.65
C THR A 250 -10.08 4.43 18.29
N ILE A 251 -9.55 5.36 17.49
CA ILE A 251 -9.43 6.78 17.81
C ILE A 251 -10.52 7.51 17.04
N SER A 252 -11.49 8.06 17.77
CA SER A 252 -12.72 8.62 17.21
C SER A 252 -12.77 10.13 17.36
N GLY A 253 -12.98 10.86 16.26
CA GLY A 253 -13.24 12.31 16.27
C GLY A 253 -14.65 12.69 16.74
N ASN A 254 -15.45 11.69 17.15
CA ASN A 254 -16.79 11.84 17.71
C ASN A 254 -17.79 12.63 16.84
N ASN A 255 -17.60 12.61 15.53
CA ASN A 255 -18.31 13.44 14.55
C ASN A 255 -18.25 14.95 14.86
N ALA A 256 -17.29 15.38 15.69
CA ALA A 256 -17.21 16.72 16.24
C ALA A 256 -15.93 17.45 15.82
N SER A 257 -14.84 16.72 15.60
CA SER A 257 -13.58 17.27 15.13
C SER A 257 -12.88 16.34 14.15
N ARG A 258 -11.88 16.88 13.46
CA ARG A 258 -10.82 16.05 12.86
C ARG A 258 -10.22 15.12 13.91
N VAL A 259 -9.73 13.94 13.51
CA VAL A 259 -9.04 13.03 14.45
C VAL A 259 -7.60 13.46 14.67
N ILE A 260 -6.80 13.55 13.60
CA ILE A 260 -5.36 13.84 13.65
C ILE A 260 -4.99 15.00 12.73
N LEU A 261 -4.22 15.95 13.23
CA LEU A 261 -3.51 16.95 12.42
C LEU A 261 -2.00 16.79 12.65
N THR A 262 -1.23 16.61 11.59
CA THR A 262 0.23 16.74 11.65
C THR A 262 0.66 18.12 11.17
N GLU A 263 1.67 18.71 11.82
CA GLU A 263 2.30 19.94 11.32
C GLU A 263 3.23 19.63 10.13
N GLY A 264 3.74 20.68 9.47
CA GLY A 264 4.61 20.51 8.31
C GLY A 264 5.97 19.92 8.67
N SER A 265 6.62 19.26 7.71
CA SER A 265 7.94 18.62 7.86
C SER A 265 7.99 17.53 8.93
N THR A 266 6.90 16.80 9.12
CA THR A 266 6.80 15.68 10.07
C THR A 266 6.85 14.34 9.34
N ASN A 267 7.38 13.31 10.01
CA ASN A 267 7.30 11.91 9.59
C ASN A 267 6.49 11.12 10.62
N VAL A 268 5.25 10.77 10.28
CA VAL A 268 4.33 10.08 11.18
C VAL A 268 3.97 8.71 10.61
N THR A 269 4.15 7.68 11.41
CA THR A 269 3.73 6.31 11.09
C THR A 269 2.60 5.88 12.03
N LEU A 270 1.49 5.41 11.46
CA LEU A 270 0.36 4.84 12.19
C LEU A 270 0.28 3.34 11.89
N LYS A 271 0.12 2.52 12.92
CA LYS A 271 0.03 1.07 12.79
C LYS A 271 -1.09 0.46 13.61
N ASN A 272 -1.74 -0.55 13.03
CA ASN A 272 -2.66 -1.47 13.72
C ASN A 272 -3.86 -0.80 14.42
N LEU A 273 -4.27 0.40 13.98
CA LEU A 273 -5.32 1.19 14.64
C LEU A 273 -6.44 1.62 13.67
N ILE A 274 -7.56 2.04 14.25
CA ILE A 274 -8.72 2.55 13.52
C ILE A 274 -8.84 4.07 13.75
N VAL A 275 -8.82 4.87 12.69
CA VAL A 275 -9.14 6.30 12.71
C VAL A 275 -10.56 6.49 12.20
N ALA A 276 -11.48 6.95 13.05
CA ALA A 276 -12.89 6.97 12.69
C ALA A 276 -13.65 8.22 13.10
N ASN A 277 -14.80 8.42 12.45
CA ASN A 277 -15.81 9.41 12.79
C ASN A 277 -15.23 10.82 12.99
N GLY A 278 -14.15 11.15 12.27
CA GLY A 278 -13.61 12.49 12.23
C GLY A 278 -14.47 13.37 11.33
N LYS A 279 -14.75 14.60 11.76
CA LYS A 279 -15.58 15.54 10.99
C LYS A 279 -15.02 16.95 10.95
N VAL A 280 -14.95 17.53 9.76
CA VAL A 280 -14.76 18.97 9.56
C VAL A 280 -15.81 19.52 8.61
N SER A 281 -16.59 20.50 9.06
CA SER A 281 -17.80 20.95 8.35
C SER A 281 -17.59 22.10 7.38
N GLY A 282 -16.36 22.62 7.25
CA GLY A 282 -16.04 23.68 6.30
C GLY A 282 -16.19 23.20 4.85
N THR A 283 -16.61 24.11 3.98
CA THR A 283 -16.85 23.84 2.57
C THR A 283 -16.05 24.76 1.64
N ASP A 284 -15.21 25.64 2.20
CA ASP A 284 -14.36 26.53 1.42
C ASP A 284 -13.12 25.75 0.93
N PRO A 285 -12.97 25.51 -0.39
CA PRO A 285 -11.83 24.79 -0.93
C PRO A 285 -10.48 25.48 -0.67
N ASN A 286 -10.50 26.76 -0.33
CA ASN A 286 -9.29 27.53 -0.03
C ASN A 286 -8.93 27.52 1.47
N ASN A 287 -9.83 27.00 2.33
CA ASN A 287 -9.62 26.92 3.77
C ASN A 287 -9.52 25.46 4.22
N GLU A 288 -8.35 24.88 4.00
CA GLU A 288 -8.06 23.49 4.36
C GLU A 288 -8.14 23.24 5.87
N ALA A 289 -7.83 24.26 6.69
CA ALA A 289 -7.84 24.12 8.14
C ALA A 289 -9.21 23.67 8.65
N THR A 290 -10.29 24.10 7.99
CA THR A 290 -11.67 23.80 8.38
C THR A 290 -12.41 22.89 7.40
N SER A 291 -11.83 22.58 6.24
CA SER A 291 -12.56 21.88 5.16
C SER A 291 -11.90 20.57 4.71
N ALA A 292 -10.69 20.25 5.19
CA ALA A 292 -9.92 19.09 4.72
C ALA A 292 -9.71 18.03 5.82
N GLY A 293 -9.62 16.76 5.42
CA GLY A 293 -9.07 15.69 6.26
C GLY A 293 -9.92 15.45 7.50
N GLY A 294 -11.07 14.78 7.34
CA GLY A 294 -11.93 14.43 8.48
C GLY A 294 -11.20 13.49 9.45
N GLY A 295 -10.55 12.46 8.92
CA GLY A 295 -9.72 11.56 9.71
C GLY A 295 -8.39 12.22 10.04
N ILE A 296 -7.56 12.39 9.01
CA ILE A 296 -6.17 12.84 9.12
C ILE A 296 -5.93 14.00 8.17
N GLN A 297 -5.27 15.05 8.65
CA GLN A 297 -4.66 16.06 7.80
C GLN A 297 -3.17 16.14 8.08
N THR A 298 -2.35 16.24 7.03
CA THR A 298 -0.91 16.53 7.17
C THR A 298 -0.54 17.94 6.71
N GLY A 299 0.48 18.51 7.35
CA GLY A 299 1.14 19.73 6.89
C GLY A 299 2.01 19.48 5.66
N GLY A 300 2.53 20.56 5.05
CA GLY A 300 3.38 20.44 3.86
C GLY A 300 4.75 19.80 4.14
N ASN A 301 5.34 19.17 3.10
CA ASN A 301 6.61 18.45 3.15
C ASN A 301 6.65 17.33 4.21
N SER A 302 5.51 16.70 4.48
CA SER A 302 5.41 15.65 5.50
C SER A 302 5.40 14.25 4.88
N THR A 303 5.69 13.25 5.68
CA THR A 303 5.49 11.84 5.33
C THR A 303 4.47 11.23 6.28
N LEU A 304 3.47 10.55 5.72
CA LEU A 304 2.48 9.77 6.45
C LEU A 304 2.52 8.32 5.97
N THR A 305 2.76 7.40 6.88
CA THR A 305 2.71 5.96 6.62
C THR A 305 1.59 5.32 7.44
N LEU A 306 0.70 4.58 6.78
CA LEU A 306 -0.31 3.73 7.41
C LEU A 306 0.00 2.27 7.12
N GLU A 307 0.14 1.46 8.16
CA GLU A 307 0.33 0.01 8.06
C GLU A 307 -0.76 -0.70 8.87
N ASN A 308 -1.49 -1.64 8.27
CA ASN A 308 -2.52 -2.42 8.97
C ASN A 308 -3.60 -1.54 9.65
N CYS A 309 -3.93 -0.40 9.05
CA CYS A 309 -4.85 0.57 9.64
C CYS A 309 -6.23 0.51 9.01
N GLN A 310 -7.22 1.06 9.72
CA GLN A 310 -8.52 1.37 9.13
C GLN A 310 -8.82 2.88 9.25
N VAL A 311 -9.39 3.47 8.21
CA VAL A 311 -9.83 4.87 8.19
C VAL A 311 -11.30 4.88 7.77
N ASN A 312 -12.19 5.09 8.74
CA ASN A 312 -13.61 4.77 8.58
C ASN A 312 -14.54 5.94 8.91
N ASN A 313 -15.56 6.15 8.07
CA ASN A 313 -16.67 7.08 8.33
C ASN A 313 -16.23 8.51 8.65
N ASN A 314 -15.10 8.95 8.08
CA ASN A 314 -14.62 10.30 8.28
C ASN A 314 -15.20 11.23 7.21
N VAL A 315 -15.58 12.44 7.62
CA VAL A 315 -16.34 13.38 6.79
C VAL A 315 -15.64 14.74 6.73
N ALA A 316 -15.48 15.29 5.54
CA ALA A 316 -14.94 16.64 5.35
C ALA A 316 -15.52 17.34 4.12
N GLY A 317 -15.27 18.64 4.01
CA GLY A 317 -15.42 19.41 2.76
C GLY A 317 -14.82 18.68 1.58
N PHE A 318 -13.59 18.20 1.77
CA PHE A 318 -12.87 17.33 0.87
C PHE A 318 -11.89 16.45 1.65
N ALA A 319 -11.49 15.31 1.09
CA ALA A 319 -10.60 14.37 1.75
C ALA A 319 -11.18 13.87 3.07
N GLY A 320 -12.31 13.15 3.02
CA GLY A 320 -13.01 12.64 4.21
C GLY A 320 -12.06 11.87 5.13
N GLY A 321 -11.33 10.90 4.57
CA GLY A 321 -10.31 10.14 5.31
C GLY A 321 -9.03 10.93 5.58
N ILE A 322 -8.20 11.12 4.54
CA ILE A 322 -6.85 11.69 4.64
C ILE A 322 -6.66 12.83 3.65
N TYR A 323 -6.27 14.00 4.14
CA TYR A 323 -5.72 15.08 3.32
C TYR A 323 -4.21 15.19 3.50
N THR A 324 -3.44 15.08 2.42
CA THR A 324 -2.00 15.30 2.49
C THR A 324 -1.62 16.70 2.05
N GLY A 325 -0.77 17.35 2.84
CA GLY A 325 -0.24 18.67 2.55
C GLY A 325 0.61 18.73 1.27
N PHE A 326 0.97 19.94 0.87
CA PHE A 326 1.79 20.22 -0.31
C PHE A 326 3.11 19.44 -0.25
N ARG A 327 3.52 18.80 -1.36
CA ARG A 327 4.76 17.99 -1.46
C ARG A 327 4.94 16.96 -0.36
N SER A 328 3.84 16.37 0.09
CA SER A 328 3.87 15.33 1.12
C SER A 328 3.78 13.95 0.50
N THR A 329 4.38 12.97 1.17
CA THR A 329 4.30 11.56 0.79
C THR A 329 3.28 10.85 1.65
N ALA A 330 2.41 10.06 1.03
CA ALA A 330 1.52 9.14 1.73
C ALA A 330 1.76 7.70 1.24
N THR A 331 2.01 6.82 2.20
CA THR A 331 2.18 5.38 1.97
C THR A 331 1.12 4.64 2.76
N VAL A 332 0.31 3.84 2.06
CA VAL A 332 -0.79 3.06 2.64
C VAL A 332 -0.56 1.60 2.32
N ILE A 333 -0.40 0.78 3.35
CA ILE A 333 -0.05 -0.65 3.22
C ILE A 333 -1.02 -1.47 4.06
N ASN A 334 -1.57 -2.54 3.48
CA ASN A 334 -2.44 -3.50 4.15
C ASN A 334 -3.56 -2.83 4.98
N SER A 335 -4.17 -1.78 4.42
CA SER A 335 -5.09 -0.92 5.16
C SER A 335 -6.47 -0.85 4.50
N LYS A 336 -7.48 -0.46 5.28
CA LYS A 336 -8.87 -0.35 4.82
C LYS A 336 -9.42 1.06 4.96
N PHE A 337 -10.10 1.54 3.93
CA PHE A 337 -10.79 2.83 3.90
C PHE A 337 -12.26 2.61 3.58
N SER A 338 -13.14 2.85 4.56
CA SER A 338 -14.56 2.55 4.41
C SER A 338 -15.46 3.73 4.77
N GLY A 339 -16.40 4.06 3.87
CA GLY A 339 -17.46 5.03 4.18
C GLY A 339 -16.97 6.45 4.41
N ASN A 340 -15.77 6.82 3.95
CA ASN A 340 -15.28 8.19 4.08
C ASN A 340 -15.95 9.09 3.05
N ASP A 341 -16.29 10.32 3.45
CA ASP A 341 -17.01 11.29 2.64
C ASP A 341 -16.26 12.63 2.55
N GLY A 342 -15.74 12.93 1.35
CA GLY A 342 -15.09 14.19 1.00
C GLY A 342 -15.92 15.04 0.03
N SER A 343 -17.25 14.92 0.07
CA SER A 343 -18.17 15.55 -0.89
C SER A 343 -18.95 16.74 -0.35
N LEU A 344 -18.70 17.18 0.90
CA LEU A 344 -19.45 18.30 1.50
C LEU A 344 -19.21 19.64 0.78
N ALA A 345 -17.99 19.90 0.30
CA ALA A 345 -17.69 21.08 -0.49
C ALA A 345 -18.19 20.93 -1.92
N ASN A 346 -18.66 22.03 -2.49
CA ASN A 346 -18.99 22.10 -3.92
C ASN A 346 -17.75 22.50 -4.72
N ASN A 347 -17.56 21.91 -5.90
CA ASN A 347 -16.57 22.32 -6.91
C ASN A 347 -15.11 22.38 -6.43
N THR A 348 -14.67 21.39 -5.67
CA THR A 348 -13.24 21.27 -5.31
C THR A 348 -12.57 20.17 -6.11
N GLU A 349 -11.52 20.51 -6.85
CA GLU A 349 -10.69 19.53 -7.56
C GLU A 349 -9.95 18.58 -6.60
N ARG A 350 -9.98 18.84 -5.28
CA ARG A 350 -9.34 18.04 -4.22
C ARG A 350 -10.32 17.09 -3.53
N GLY A 351 -11.41 16.73 -4.19
CA GLY A 351 -12.59 16.09 -3.64
C GLY A 351 -12.52 14.61 -3.26
N GLY A 352 -11.34 14.05 -2.94
CA GLY A 352 -11.20 12.62 -2.63
C GLY A 352 -12.05 12.19 -1.43
N GLY A 353 -12.75 11.07 -1.50
CA GLY A 353 -13.52 10.57 -0.34
C GLY A 353 -12.63 9.99 0.75
N ALA A 354 -11.76 9.06 0.38
CA ALA A 354 -10.80 8.43 1.28
C ALA A 354 -9.49 9.22 1.40
N ILE A 355 -8.88 9.61 0.29
CA ILE A 355 -7.57 10.28 0.26
C ILE A 355 -7.59 11.41 -0.78
N ALA A 356 -7.12 12.60 -0.41
CA ALA A 356 -6.76 13.62 -1.39
C ALA A 356 -5.39 14.24 -1.12
N THR A 357 -4.65 14.56 -2.19
CA THR A 357 -3.32 15.15 -2.10
C THR A 357 -3.30 16.61 -2.61
N LYS A 358 -2.69 17.54 -1.87
CA LYS A 358 -2.71 18.97 -2.21
C LYS A 358 -1.98 19.34 -3.50
N SER A 359 -0.80 18.77 -3.77
CA SER A 359 -0.06 18.73 -5.06
C SER A 359 1.41 18.34 -4.86
N GLY A 360 2.04 17.75 -5.88
CA GLY A 360 3.49 17.50 -5.96
C GLY A 360 4.05 16.54 -4.91
N GLY A 361 3.15 15.77 -4.31
CA GLY A 361 3.48 14.67 -3.41
C GLY A 361 3.66 13.35 -4.15
N VAL A 362 3.79 12.29 -3.37
CA VAL A 362 3.78 10.91 -3.87
C VAL A 362 2.74 10.13 -3.08
N LEU A 363 1.86 9.42 -3.79
CA LEU A 363 0.89 8.52 -3.18
C LEU A 363 1.20 7.08 -3.57
N THR A 364 1.41 6.23 -2.57
CA THR A 364 1.61 4.79 -2.74
C THR A 364 0.58 4.01 -1.94
N ILE A 365 -0.14 3.12 -2.61
CA ILE A 365 -1.17 2.26 -2.02
C ILE A 365 -0.85 0.81 -2.38
N ARG A 366 -0.71 -0.04 -1.37
CA ARG A 366 -0.42 -1.47 -1.53
C ARG A 366 -1.29 -2.34 -0.65
N ASP A 367 -1.74 -3.46 -1.20
CA ASP A 367 -2.43 -4.53 -0.47
C ASP A 367 -3.65 -4.02 0.32
N SER A 368 -4.33 -2.98 -0.19
CA SER A 368 -5.32 -2.20 0.57
C SER A 368 -6.71 -2.23 -0.06
N GLU A 369 -7.74 -1.93 0.74
CA GLU A 369 -9.15 -1.96 0.32
C GLU A 369 -9.83 -0.60 0.54
N PHE A 370 -10.48 -0.08 -0.50
CA PHE A 370 -11.25 1.16 -0.49
C PHE A 370 -12.70 0.86 -0.86
N THR A 371 -13.58 0.92 0.12
CA THR A 371 -14.97 0.47 -0.02
C THR A 371 -15.97 1.57 0.33
N ASN A 372 -16.92 1.83 -0.57
CA ASN A 372 -18.04 2.76 -0.35
C ASN A 372 -17.61 4.16 0.09
N ASN A 373 -16.47 4.67 -0.43
CA ASN A 373 -16.06 6.04 -0.19
C ASN A 373 -16.76 6.97 -1.18
N LYS A 374 -17.05 8.18 -0.73
CA LYS A 374 -17.77 9.20 -1.49
C LYS A 374 -16.92 10.46 -1.64
N GLY A 375 -16.72 10.90 -2.87
CA GLY A 375 -15.94 12.09 -3.19
C GLY A 375 -16.66 13.00 -4.18
N SER A 376 -16.19 14.24 -4.31
CA SER A 376 -16.61 15.11 -5.41
C SER A 376 -15.72 14.95 -6.66
N TYR A 377 -14.48 14.46 -6.52
CA TYR A 377 -13.57 14.03 -7.59
C TYR A 377 -12.70 12.91 -7.06
N GLY A 378 -12.83 11.69 -7.58
CA GLY A 378 -12.21 10.52 -6.98
C GLY A 378 -13.01 10.04 -5.77
N GLY A 379 -13.94 9.10 -5.94
CA GLY A 379 -14.77 8.65 -4.81
C GLY A 379 -13.95 8.09 -3.65
N ALA A 380 -12.82 7.45 -3.95
CA ALA A 380 -11.81 7.07 -2.97
C ALA A 380 -10.61 8.02 -3.01
N VAL A 381 -9.90 8.11 -4.13
CA VAL A 381 -8.58 8.73 -4.22
C VAL A 381 -8.60 9.90 -5.19
N ASN A 382 -8.05 11.02 -4.75
CA ASN A 382 -7.77 12.20 -5.54
C ASN A 382 -6.29 12.54 -5.46
N ASN A 383 -5.60 12.55 -6.59
CA ASN A 383 -4.16 12.83 -6.65
C ASN A 383 -3.86 13.90 -7.70
N LEU A 384 -3.30 15.03 -7.26
CA LEU A 384 -3.02 16.18 -8.11
C LEU A 384 -1.52 16.34 -8.30
N LEU A 385 -1.08 16.36 -9.56
CA LEU A 385 0.29 16.70 -9.98
C LEU A 385 1.40 15.84 -9.35
N GLY A 386 1.06 14.81 -8.59
CA GLY A 386 1.98 13.92 -7.89
C GLY A 386 2.03 12.55 -8.54
N SER A 387 3.13 11.82 -8.37
CA SER A 387 3.17 10.44 -8.83
C SER A 387 2.29 9.54 -7.95
N MET A 388 1.61 8.58 -8.58
CA MET A 388 0.69 7.67 -7.90
C MET A 388 1.00 6.22 -8.28
N THR A 389 1.07 5.35 -7.29
CA THR A 389 1.21 3.90 -7.46
C THR A 389 0.17 3.17 -6.63
N ILE A 390 -0.65 2.35 -7.30
CA ILE A 390 -1.65 1.46 -6.70
C ILE A 390 -1.29 0.03 -7.08
N GLU A 391 -1.03 -0.83 -6.10
CA GLU A 391 -0.64 -2.22 -6.32
C GLU A 391 -1.45 -3.17 -5.42
N ASN A 392 -1.85 -4.32 -5.95
CA ASN A 392 -2.50 -5.41 -5.19
C ASN A 392 -3.73 -4.96 -4.38
N SER A 393 -4.47 -3.95 -4.86
CA SER A 393 -5.48 -3.26 -4.06
C SER A 393 -6.88 -3.39 -4.66
N LYS A 394 -7.90 -3.11 -3.85
CA LYS A 394 -9.32 -3.21 -4.23
C LYS A 394 -10.04 -1.89 -4.02
N PHE A 395 -10.82 -1.49 -5.02
CA PHE A 395 -11.68 -0.30 -5.00
C PHE A 395 -13.11 -0.72 -5.35
N ILE A 396 -13.98 -0.76 -4.34
CA ILE A 396 -15.30 -1.37 -4.44
C ILE A 396 -16.39 -0.35 -4.08
N GLY A 397 -17.33 -0.13 -5.00
CA GLY A 397 -18.52 0.68 -4.71
C GLY A 397 -18.24 2.14 -4.36
N ASN A 398 -17.09 2.69 -4.78
CA ASN A 398 -16.78 4.10 -4.54
C ASN A 398 -17.54 4.98 -5.53
N VAL A 399 -17.98 6.14 -5.05
CA VAL A 399 -18.90 7.00 -5.81
C VAL A 399 -18.39 8.43 -5.86
N THR A 400 -18.51 9.02 -7.04
CA THR A 400 -18.45 10.47 -7.23
C THR A 400 -19.81 11.00 -7.67
N ASP A 401 -20.35 11.99 -6.94
CA ASP A 401 -21.70 12.52 -7.19
C ASP A 401 -21.75 13.71 -8.16
N LYS A 402 -20.64 14.45 -8.30
CA LYS A 402 -20.59 15.71 -9.08
C LYS A 402 -19.47 15.77 -10.12
N GLY A 403 -18.30 15.18 -9.83
CA GLY A 403 -17.13 15.22 -10.70
C GLY A 403 -16.88 13.92 -11.47
N VAL A 404 -15.60 13.61 -11.62
CA VAL A 404 -15.07 12.50 -12.43
C VAL A 404 -14.29 11.51 -11.55
N GLY A 405 -14.06 10.30 -12.07
CA GLY A 405 -13.28 9.25 -11.41
C GLY A 405 -14.02 8.63 -10.24
N GLY A 406 -14.89 7.64 -10.50
CA GLY A 406 -15.75 7.07 -9.47
C GLY A 406 -14.99 6.51 -8.26
N ALA A 407 -13.82 5.89 -8.47
CA ALA A 407 -12.88 5.56 -7.41
C ALA A 407 -11.66 6.48 -7.39
N VAL A 408 -11.02 6.69 -8.54
CA VAL A 408 -9.72 7.37 -8.63
C VAL A 408 -9.79 8.56 -9.58
N TYR A 409 -9.28 9.70 -9.15
CA TYR A 409 -9.07 10.88 -9.97
C TYR A 409 -7.60 11.29 -9.93
N VAL A 410 -7.01 11.49 -11.12
CA VAL A 410 -5.67 12.04 -11.29
C VAL A 410 -5.66 13.16 -12.32
N ASP A 411 -4.98 14.25 -11.99
CA ASP A 411 -4.63 15.34 -12.91
C ASP A 411 -3.15 15.69 -12.78
N GLY A 412 -2.34 15.17 -13.71
CA GLY A 412 -0.90 15.30 -13.79
C GLY A 412 -0.13 14.45 -12.75
N ALA A 413 1.14 14.17 -13.05
CA ALA A 413 2.03 13.44 -12.13
C ALA A 413 3.45 14.02 -12.00
N ASN A 414 3.74 15.14 -12.68
CA ASN A 414 5.07 15.71 -12.89
C ASN A 414 5.28 17.09 -12.23
N ALA A 415 4.66 17.40 -11.10
CA ALA A 415 4.99 18.64 -10.41
C ALA A 415 6.47 18.65 -10.00
N SER A 416 7.27 19.44 -10.71
CA SER A 416 8.69 19.63 -10.40
C SER A 416 9.08 21.12 -10.29
N GLY A 417 8.13 22.04 -10.46
CA GLY A 417 8.33 23.48 -10.26
C GLY A 417 8.11 23.97 -8.82
N PRO A 418 8.55 25.19 -8.47
CA PRO A 418 8.49 25.75 -7.11
C PRO A 418 7.08 25.82 -6.51
N ASN A 419 6.04 25.95 -7.33
CA ASN A 419 4.62 26.00 -6.89
C ASN A 419 3.84 24.73 -7.26
N ALA A 420 4.54 23.59 -7.35
CA ALA A 420 4.01 22.35 -7.93
C ALA A 420 3.40 22.53 -9.33
N THR A 421 3.93 23.48 -10.11
CA THR A 421 3.59 23.56 -11.53
C THR A 421 4.16 22.34 -12.25
N PRO A 422 3.49 21.86 -13.32
CA PRO A 422 4.04 20.85 -14.20
C PRO A 422 5.45 21.27 -14.65
N GLY A 423 6.41 20.38 -14.50
CA GLY A 423 7.79 20.63 -14.92
C GLY A 423 8.35 19.49 -15.76
N PRO A 424 9.61 19.56 -16.18
CA PRO A 424 10.16 18.70 -17.23
C PRO A 424 10.43 17.25 -16.79
N VAL A 425 10.29 16.93 -15.50
CA VAL A 425 10.56 15.58 -14.97
C VAL A 425 9.29 14.73 -15.11
N PRO A 426 9.29 13.65 -15.92
CA PRO A 426 8.15 12.73 -16.05
C PRO A 426 7.62 12.21 -14.72
N GLY A 427 6.29 12.22 -14.56
CA GLY A 427 5.59 11.55 -13.49
C GLY A 427 5.00 10.20 -13.92
N ASN A 428 4.72 9.34 -12.96
CA ASN A 428 4.12 8.03 -13.21
C ASN A 428 2.76 7.89 -12.52
N ILE A 429 1.79 7.37 -13.27
CA ILE A 429 0.46 6.98 -12.80
C ILE A 429 0.32 5.49 -13.04
N VAL A 430 0.42 4.70 -11.98
CA VAL A 430 0.56 3.25 -12.07
C VAL A 430 -0.53 2.54 -11.29
N ILE A 431 -1.23 1.61 -11.95
CA ILE A 431 -2.19 0.69 -11.34
C ILE A 431 -1.82 -0.73 -11.76
N ARG A 432 -1.47 -1.57 -10.79
CA ARG A 432 -1.11 -2.98 -11.02
C ARG A 432 -1.85 -3.94 -10.12
N ASN A 433 -2.13 -5.14 -10.63
CA ASN A 433 -2.65 -6.26 -9.84
C ASN A 433 -3.90 -5.89 -9.01
N SER A 434 -4.71 -4.94 -9.49
CA SER A 434 -5.75 -4.31 -8.68
C SER A 434 -7.14 -4.53 -9.26
N ILE A 435 -8.15 -4.45 -8.40
CA ILE A 435 -9.55 -4.68 -8.75
C ILE A 435 -10.36 -3.40 -8.51
N PHE A 436 -11.08 -2.96 -9.53
CA PHE A 436 -12.04 -1.87 -9.49
C PHE A 436 -13.42 -2.43 -9.82
N ASP A 437 -14.27 -2.59 -8.83
CA ASP A 437 -15.59 -3.22 -8.96
C ASP A 437 -16.73 -2.27 -8.53
N GLY A 438 -17.70 -2.09 -9.41
CA GLY A 438 -18.96 -1.41 -9.06
C GLY A 438 -18.81 0.07 -8.71
N ASN A 439 -17.74 0.74 -9.16
CA ASN A 439 -17.54 2.16 -8.89
C ASN A 439 -18.38 3.04 -9.84
N ILE A 440 -18.82 4.20 -9.34
CA ILE A 440 -19.73 5.10 -10.06
C ILE A 440 -19.15 6.50 -10.18
N GLY A 441 -19.01 7.02 -11.41
CA GLY A 441 -18.56 8.39 -11.68
C GLY A 441 -19.63 9.25 -12.37
N ALA A 442 -19.90 10.45 -11.90
CA ALA A 442 -20.99 11.29 -12.43
C ALA A 442 -20.75 11.97 -13.78
N ARG A 443 -19.56 11.83 -14.38
CA ARG A 443 -19.22 12.50 -15.65
C ARG A 443 -18.31 11.67 -16.54
N GLU A 444 -17.18 11.25 -15.99
CA GLU A 444 -16.15 10.54 -16.75
C GLU A 444 -15.42 9.57 -15.82
N GLY A 445 -15.06 8.39 -16.34
CA GLY A 445 -14.29 7.39 -15.59
C GLY A 445 -15.08 6.79 -14.45
N GLY A 446 -15.91 5.77 -14.71
CA GLY A 446 -16.69 5.12 -13.65
C GLY A 446 -15.83 4.47 -12.57
N ALA A 447 -14.68 3.91 -12.95
CA ALA A 447 -13.62 3.51 -12.02
C ALA A 447 -12.59 4.62 -11.83
N ALA A 448 -12.00 5.10 -12.92
CA ALA A 448 -10.88 6.03 -12.83
C ALA A 448 -10.89 7.07 -13.94
N PHE A 449 -10.57 8.30 -13.56
CA PHE A 449 -10.19 9.37 -14.47
C PHE A 449 -8.69 9.63 -14.32
N LEU A 450 -7.93 9.37 -15.39
CA LEU A 450 -6.48 9.41 -15.40
C LEU A 450 -6.03 10.41 -16.46
N PHE A 451 -5.80 11.65 -16.04
CA PHE A 451 -5.26 12.69 -16.89
C PHE A 451 -3.79 12.92 -16.55
N GLY A 452 -2.91 12.77 -17.53
CA GLY A 452 -1.50 13.13 -17.40
C GLY A 452 -1.16 14.30 -18.31
N TYR A 453 -0.02 14.94 -18.06
CA TYR A 453 0.58 15.84 -19.03
C TYR A 453 1.51 15.10 -19.98
N LEU A 454 1.95 15.79 -21.02
CA LEU A 454 2.58 15.17 -22.21
C LEU A 454 3.76 14.23 -21.88
N GLN A 455 4.52 14.54 -20.83
CA GLN A 455 5.69 13.76 -20.42
C GLN A 455 5.40 12.73 -19.33
N ASP A 456 4.19 12.71 -18.77
CA ASP A 456 3.78 11.67 -17.82
C ASP A 456 3.64 10.32 -18.53
N LYS A 457 3.30 9.29 -17.76
CA LYS A 457 2.90 8.00 -18.28
C LYS A 457 1.85 7.35 -17.40
N VAL A 458 0.87 6.71 -18.04
CA VAL A 458 -0.16 5.89 -17.40
C VAL A 458 0.06 4.42 -17.72
N VAL A 459 0.13 3.58 -16.67
CA VAL A 459 0.30 2.13 -16.77
C VAL A 459 -0.83 1.42 -16.04
N LEU A 460 -1.58 0.60 -16.77
CA LEU A 460 -2.60 -0.31 -16.26
C LEU A 460 -2.15 -1.74 -16.55
N GLU A 461 -1.85 -2.51 -15.52
CA GLU A 461 -1.23 -3.83 -15.68
C GLU A 461 -1.89 -4.86 -14.77
N ASN A 462 -2.13 -6.07 -15.28
CA ASN A 462 -2.67 -7.20 -14.50
C ASN A 462 -3.91 -6.83 -13.67
N SER A 463 -4.74 -5.89 -14.13
CA SER A 463 -5.80 -5.29 -13.33
C SER A 463 -7.18 -5.58 -13.90
N THR A 464 -8.19 -5.62 -13.04
CA THR A 464 -9.58 -5.90 -13.41
C THR A 464 -10.46 -4.69 -13.11
N PHE A 465 -11.09 -4.15 -14.14
CA PHE A 465 -12.11 -3.11 -14.07
C PHE A 465 -13.45 -3.72 -14.46
N ILE A 466 -14.30 -3.98 -13.47
CA ILE A 466 -15.57 -4.69 -13.67
C ILE A 466 -16.76 -3.93 -13.09
N ASN A 467 -17.90 -3.99 -13.78
CA ASN A 467 -19.18 -3.41 -13.33
C ASN A 467 -19.13 -1.91 -13.00
N ASN A 468 -18.14 -1.17 -13.49
CA ASN A 468 -18.04 0.26 -13.23
C ASN A 468 -18.96 1.01 -14.18
N LYS A 469 -19.51 2.13 -13.71
CA LYS A 469 -20.48 2.90 -14.46
C LYS A 469 -20.21 4.39 -14.38
N THR A 470 -20.31 5.07 -15.51
CA THR A 470 -20.55 6.52 -15.47
C THR A 470 -22.04 6.80 -15.43
N VAL A 471 -22.47 7.80 -14.67
CA VAL A 471 -23.80 8.40 -14.78
C VAL A 471 -23.67 9.81 -15.37
N LYS A 472 -24.77 10.42 -15.80
CA LYS A 472 -24.80 11.84 -16.18
C LYS A 472 -24.83 12.71 -14.93
N ASP A 473 -24.22 13.89 -15.00
CA ASP A 473 -24.33 14.87 -13.93
C ASP A 473 -25.73 15.53 -13.91
N ALA A 474 -25.97 16.41 -12.93
CA ALA A 474 -27.23 17.14 -12.81
C ALA A 474 -27.55 18.05 -14.02
N ALA A 475 -26.55 18.43 -14.82
CA ALA A 475 -26.71 19.19 -16.06
C ALA A 475 -26.95 18.28 -17.28
N GLY A 476 -26.99 16.96 -17.09
CA GLY A 476 -27.13 15.97 -18.15
C GLY A 476 -25.85 15.77 -18.97
N VAL A 477 -24.72 16.29 -18.49
CA VAL A 477 -23.43 16.24 -19.17
C VAL A 477 -22.64 15.02 -18.71
N GLY A 478 -21.96 14.38 -19.64
CA GLY A 478 -20.97 13.35 -19.35
C GLY A 478 -21.51 11.92 -19.34
N GLY A 479 -20.58 10.99 -19.48
CA GLY A 479 -20.77 9.54 -19.54
C GLY A 479 -19.60 8.84 -20.25
N LEU A 480 -18.39 9.41 -20.25
CA LEU A 480 -17.25 8.89 -21.01
C LEU A 480 -16.41 7.93 -20.16
N GLY A 481 -16.01 6.80 -20.72
CA GLY A 481 -15.13 5.85 -20.01
C GLY A 481 -15.86 5.16 -18.86
N GLY A 482 -16.71 4.19 -19.17
CA GLY A 482 -17.52 3.50 -18.17
C GLY A 482 -16.69 2.86 -17.06
N ALA A 483 -15.48 2.36 -17.38
CA ALA A 483 -14.45 2.08 -16.39
C ALA A 483 -13.40 3.19 -16.33
N VAL A 484 -12.59 3.34 -17.38
CA VAL A 484 -11.46 4.28 -17.36
C VAL A 484 -11.66 5.37 -18.39
N ARG A 485 -11.46 6.61 -17.97
CA ARG A 485 -11.20 7.73 -18.87
C ARG A 485 -9.72 8.11 -18.74
N HIS A 486 -8.97 7.94 -19.82
CA HIS A 486 -7.57 8.33 -19.94
C HIS A 486 -7.40 9.56 -20.85
N GLY A 487 -6.38 10.40 -20.61
CA GLY A 487 -5.93 11.28 -21.69
C GLY A 487 -4.69 12.14 -21.46
N ASN A 488 -4.25 12.71 -22.59
CA ASN A 488 -3.16 13.69 -22.74
C ASN A 488 -1.74 13.19 -22.37
N THR A 489 -1.55 11.88 -22.34
CA THR A 489 -0.26 11.24 -22.08
C THR A 489 -0.19 9.83 -22.69
N GLU A 490 0.95 9.15 -22.58
CA GLU A 490 1.11 7.76 -23.00
C GLU A 490 0.27 6.81 -22.10
N LEU A 491 -0.42 5.85 -22.72
CA LEU A 491 -1.13 4.78 -22.03
C LEU A 491 -0.59 3.40 -22.41
N THR A 492 -0.21 2.62 -21.41
CA THR A 492 0.07 1.18 -21.54
C THR A 492 -0.98 0.38 -20.78
N VAL A 493 -1.66 -0.54 -21.47
CA VAL A 493 -2.59 -1.52 -20.88
C VAL A 493 -2.09 -2.92 -21.17
N THR A 494 -1.82 -3.71 -20.13
CA THR A 494 -1.30 -5.08 -20.29
C THR A 494 -1.99 -6.04 -19.36
N ASN A 495 -2.27 -7.25 -19.85
CA ASN A 495 -2.81 -8.36 -19.05
C ASN A 495 -4.07 -7.99 -18.24
N SER A 496 -4.87 -7.03 -18.72
CA SER A 496 -5.94 -6.42 -17.93
C SER A 496 -7.31 -6.74 -18.50
N THR A 497 -8.33 -6.71 -17.63
CA THR A 497 -9.72 -6.98 -18.02
C THR A 497 -10.60 -5.78 -17.77
N PHE A 498 -11.36 -5.39 -18.79
CA PHE A 498 -12.46 -4.44 -18.71
C PHE A 498 -13.72 -5.21 -19.00
N ALA A 499 -14.58 -5.43 -17.99
CA ALA A 499 -15.79 -6.21 -18.17
C ALA A 499 -17.04 -5.57 -17.61
N ASN A 500 -18.16 -5.68 -18.33
CA ASN A 500 -19.48 -5.24 -17.88
C ASN A 500 -19.52 -3.76 -17.42
N ASN A 501 -18.63 -2.92 -17.95
CA ASN A 501 -18.61 -1.51 -17.61
C ASN A 501 -19.60 -0.74 -18.50
N GLN A 502 -20.18 0.34 -17.98
CA GLN A 502 -21.23 1.10 -18.66
C GLN A 502 -20.93 2.59 -18.76
N ALA A 503 -20.93 3.10 -19.98
CA ALA A 503 -20.83 4.52 -20.32
C ALA A 503 -22.19 5.10 -20.72
N GLU A 504 -22.61 6.22 -20.12
CA GLU A 504 -23.83 6.94 -20.53
C GLU A 504 -23.63 7.79 -21.79
N ASP A 505 -22.39 7.85 -22.28
CA ASP A 505 -22.04 8.46 -23.56
C ASP A 505 -21.19 7.49 -24.40
N SER A 506 -19.88 7.40 -24.18
CA SER A 506 -18.99 6.66 -25.08
C SER A 506 -17.80 6.02 -24.35
N GLY A 507 -17.30 4.90 -24.87
CA GLY A 507 -16.17 4.16 -24.30
C GLY A 507 -16.58 3.37 -23.06
N GLY A 508 -17.36 2.29 -23.24
CA GLY A 508 -17.92 1.53 -22.11
C GLY A 508 -16.85 0.96 -21.18
N GLY A 509 -15.79 0.35 -21.73
CA GLY A 509 -14.62 -0.07 -20.94
C GLY A 509 -13.62 1.07 -20.76
N LEU A 510 -13.12 1.61 -21.88
CA LEU A 510 -12.05 2.61 -21.90
C LEU A 510 -12.39 3.76 -22.86
N TRP A 511 -12.23 4.99 -22.40
CA TRP A 511 -12.15 6.15 -23.29
C TRP A 511 -10.74 6.72 -23.21
N SER A 512 -10.05 6.86 -24.34
CA SER A 512 -8.71 7.41 -24.39
C SER A 512 -8.57 8.45 -25.49
N GLY A 513 -7.93 9.59 -25.19
CA GLY A 513 -7.64 10.61 -26.19
C GLY A 513 -6.59 11.64 -25.77
N GLY A 514 -6.24 12.55 -26.68
CA GLY A 514 -5.22 13.57 -26.46
C GLY A 514 -3.85 13.21 -27.04
N ASN A 515 -2.78 13.70 -26.40
CA ASN A 515 -1.41 13.60 -26.91
C ASN A 515 -0.65 12.45 -26.25
N GLY A 516 -0.62 11.28 -26.88
CA GLY A 516 0.18 10.15 -26.41
C GLY A 516 -0.11 8.87 -27.17
N ASN A 517 0.90 8.02 -27.29
CA ASN A 517 0.73 6.69 -27.88
C ASN A 517 -0.04 5.78 -26.91
N ILE A 518 -0.86 4.89 -27.47
CA ILE A 518 -1.56 3.86 -26.71
C ILE A 518 -1.01 2.49 -27.10
N SER A 519 -0.66 1.68 -26.11
CA SER A 519 -0.29 0.28 -26.29
C SER A 519 -1.22 -0.61 -25.46
N ILE A 520 -1.90 -1.55 -26.11
CA ILE A 520 -2.76 -2.55 -25.47
C ILE A 520 -2.27 -3.93 -25.85
N ALA A 521 -1.93 -4.75 -24.86
CA ALA A 521 -1.51 -6.12 -25.10
C ALA A 521 -2.17 -7.10 -24.12
N ASN A 522 -2.44 -8.33 -24.57
CA ASN A 522 -2.94 -9.40 -23.70
C ASN A 522 -4.14 -9.02 -22.84
N SER A 523 -5.05 -8.21 -23.37
CA SER A 523 -6.14 -7.64 -22.56
C SER A 523 -7.49 -8.06 -23.09
N THR A 524 -8.44 -8.23 -22.17
CA THR A 524 -9.81 -8.67 -22.46
C THR A 524 -10.80 -7.53 -22.21
N PHE A 525 -11.54 -7.14 -23.24
CA PHE A 525 -12.67 -6.21 -23.15
C PHE A 525 -13.95 -6.99 -23.42
N SER A 526 -14.75 -7.28 -22.39
CA SER A 526 -15.91 -8.16 -22.51
C SER A 526 -17.20 -7.57 -21.95
N GLY A 527 -18.30 -7.56 -22.71
CA GLY A 527 -19.61 -7.19 -22.16
C GLY A 527 -19.75 -5.72 -21.77
N ASN A 528 -18.83 -4.85 -22.19
CA ASN A 528 -18.91 -3.42 -21.89
C ASN A 528 -19.96 -2.75 -22.79
N SER A 529 -20.62 -1.71 -22.27
CA SER A 529 -21.69 -1.01 -22.97
C SER A 529 -21.51 0.50 -22.98
N ALA A 530 -21.91 1.16 -24.06
CA ALA A 530 -21.96 2.62 -24.16
C ALA A 530 -23.26 3.07 -24.82
N ALA A 531 -23.84 4.18 -24.36
CA ALA A 531 -25.08 4.69 -24.94
C ALA A 531 -24.94 5.15 -26.40
N LYS A 532 -23.78 5.70 -26.77
CA LYS A 532 -23.48 6.20 -28.12
C LYS A 532 -22.43 5.34 -28.80
N GLN A 533 -21.17 5.39 -28.37
CA GLN A 533 -20.09 4.82 -29.19
C GLN A 533 -19.01 4.07 -28.44
N GLY A 534 -18.44 3.05 -29.07
CA GLY A 534 -17.30 2.31 -28.54
C GLY A 534 -17.67 1.56 -27.27
N GLY A 535 -18.47 0.50 -27.40
CA GLY A 535 -18.91 -0.30 -26.26
C GLY A 535 -17.70 -0.83 -25.47
N ALA A 536 -16.69 -1.34 -26.16
CA ALA A 536 -15.42 -1.71 -25.54
C ALA A 536 -14.56 -0.47 -25.26
N MET A 537 -14.29 0.32 -26.30
CA MET A 537 -13.34 1.42 -26.20
C MET A 537 -13.58 2.53 -27.23
N VAL A 538 -13.23 3.76 -26.85
CA VAL A 538 -13.02 4.88 -27.78
C VAL A 538 -11.54 5.24 -27.84
N VAL A 539 -11.03 5.44 -29.06
CA VAL A 539 -9.69 5.96 -29.33
C VAL A 539 -9.80 7.31 -30.06
N ALA A 540 -9.39 8.37 -29.37
CA ALA A 540 -9.50 9.76 -29.78
C ALA A 540 -8.15 10.52 -29.65
N ASN A 541 -7.04 9.84 -29.93
CA ASN A 541 -5.70 10.45 -29.94
C ASN A 541 -5.59 11.54 -31.00
N ARG A 542 -4.90 12.65 -30.72
CA ARG A 542 -4.66 13.70 -31.72
C ARG A 542 -3.79 13.19 -32.87
N ASP A 543 -3.71 14.00 -33.94
CA ASP A 543 -2.80 13.78 -35.06
C ASP A 543 -1.38 13.47 -34.56
N PHE A 544 -0.68 12.56 -35.26
CA PHE A 544 0.68 12.08 -35.02
C PHE A 544 0.87 11.08 -33.87
N PHE A 545 -0.21 10.66 -33.21
CA PHE A 545 -0.15 9.63 -32.16
C PHE A 545 -0.83 8.33 -32.60
N SER A 546 -0.19 7.22 -32.28
CA SER A 546 -0.60 5.89 -32.73
C SER A 546 -1.22 5.05 -31.60
N THR A 547 -2.01 4.05 -31.98
CA THR A 547 -2.49 3.00 -31.08
C THR A 547 -2.09 1.64 -31.62
N ASN A 548 -1.47 0.81 -30.78
CA ASN A 548 -1.10 -0.56 -31.12
C ASN A 548 -1.84 -1.54 -30.20
N ILE A 549 -2.50 -2.52 -30.80
CA ILE A 549 -3.28 -3.55 -30.11
C ILE A 549 -2.76 -4.93 -30.54
N VAL A 550 -2.30 -5.73 -29.58
CA VAL A 550 -1.70 -7.04 -29.85
C VAL A 550 -2.27 -8.09 -28.92
N ASN A 551 -2.55 -9.30 -29.42
CA ASN A 551 -2.97 -10.44 -28.60
C ASN A 551 -4.10 -10.09 -27.63
N SER A 552 -5.13 -9.38 -28.08
CA SER A 552 -6.22 -8.89 -27.23
C SER A 552 -7.58 -9.40 -27.70
N THR A 553 -8.55 -9.47 -26.79
CA THR A 553 -9.89 -10.00 -27.06
C THR A 553 -10.95 -8.95 -26.77
N PHE A 554 -11.72 -8.55 -27.79
CA PHE A 554 -12.85 -7.63 -27.68
C PHE A 554 -14.14 -8.40 -27.96
N ALA A 555 -14.88 -8.77 -26.93
CA ALA A 555 -16.04 -9.65 -27.05
C ALA A 555 -17.33 -9.08 -26.46
N LYS A 556 -18.46 -9.29 -27.14
CA LYS A 556 -19.81 -9.05 -26.58
C LYS A 556 -20.03 -7.62 -26.08
N ASN A 557 -19.31 -6.64 -26.63
CA ASN A 557 -19.45 -5.25 -26.25
C ASN A 557 -20.52 -4.55 -27.09
N THR A 558 -21.26 -3.61 -26.53
CA THR A 558 -22.46 -3.03 -27.15
C THR A 558 -22.45 -1.51 -27.15
N ALA A 559 -22.79 -0.87 -28.28
CA ALA A 559 -23.04 0.57 -28.31
C ALA A 559 -24.07 0.93 -29.40
N GLU A 560 -24.51 2.18 -29.51
CA GLU A 560 -25.30 2.61 -30.68
C GLU A 560 -24.47 2.47 -31.96
N PHE A 561 -23.21 2.91 -31.93
CA PHE A 561 -22.26 2.77 -33.02
C PHE A 561 -20.93 2.17 -32.53
N SER A 562 -20.44 1.12 -33.19
CA SER A 562 -19.17 0.46 -32.83
C SER A 562 -19.24 -0.18 -31.45
N GLY A 563 -19.81 -1.39 -31.37
CA GLY A 563 -19.81 -2.17 -30.15
C GLY A 563 -18.40 -2.43 -29.62
N GLY A 564 -17.42 -2.66 -30.51
CA GLY A 564 -16.01 -2.79 -30.13
C GLY A 564 -15.32 -1.42 -30.00
N ILE A 565 -14.53 -1.04 -31.01
CA ILE A 565 -13.67 0.15 -30.97
C ILE A 565 -14.25 1.27 -31.83
N ALA A 566 -14.51 2.42 -31.23
CA ALA A 566 -14.86 3.65 -31.94
C ALA A 566 -13.64 4.57 -32.10
N THR A 567 -13.56 5.26 -33.23
CA THR A 567 -12.58 6.33 -33.50
C THR A 567 -13.14 7.30 -34.53
N PHE A 568 -12.72 8.56 -34.44
CA PHE A 568 -13.23 9.67 -35.27
C PHE A 568 -12.15 10.44 -36.02
N ASN A 569 -10.89 10.14 -35.74
CA ASN A 569 -9.76 10.91 -36.27
C ASN A 569 -9.33 10.39 -37.62
N ASP A 570 -8.44 11.08 -38.32
CA ASP A 570 -7.94 10.64 -39.62
C ASP A 570 -7.10 9.34 -39.48
N PRO A 571 -7.32 8.31 -40.33
CA PRO A 571 -6.62 7.02 -40.20
C PRO A 571 -5.12 7.09 -40.49
N VAL A 572 -4.66 8.06 -41.28
CA VAL A 572 -3.25 8.28 -41.59
C VAL A 572 -2.58 9.01 -40.44
N LYS A 573 -3.27 9.99 -39.85
CA LYS A 573 -2.70 10.82 -38.78
C LYS A 573 -2.78 10.21 -37.39
N SER A 574 -3.80 9.40 -37.12
CA SER A 574 -4.00 8.70 -35.86
C SER A 574 -4.24 7.21 -36.13
N PRO A 575 -3.18 6.47 -36.52
CA PRO A 575 -3.29 5.07 -36.92
C PRO A 575 -3.62 4.17 -35.72
N ILE A 576 -4.47 3.19 -35.96
CA ILE A 576 -4.78 2.10 -35.02
C ILE A 576 -4.40 0.78 -35.69
N THR A 577 -3.35 0.14 -35.20
CA THR A 577 -2.84 -1.13 -35.72
C THR A 577 -3.28 -2.26 -34.81
N VAL A 578 -3.83 -3.33 -35.40
CA VAL A 578 -4.31 -4.50 -34.67
C VAL A 578 -3.62 -5.75 -35.20
N LYS A 579 -3.10 -6.59 -34.30
CA LYS A 579 -2.43 -7.85 -34.62
C LYS A 579 -2.84 -8.95 -33.65
N ASN A 580 -2.89 -10.21 -34.12
CA ASN A 580 -3.14 -11.38 -33.28
C ASN A 580 -4.37 -11.20 -32.37
N SER A 581 -5.43 -10.48 -32.78
CA SER A 581 -6.52 -10.09 -31.87
C SER A 581 -7.88 -10.61 -32.32
N ILE A 582 -8.77 -10.84 -31.35
CA ILE A 582 -10.12 -11.38 -31.55
C ILE A 582 -11.16 -10.27 -31.36
N PHE A 583 -12.11 -10.18 -32.30
CA PHE A 583 -13.30 -9.35 -32.22
C PHE A 583 -14.55 -10.25 -32.32
N ASP A 584 -15.16 -10.56 -31.19
CA ASP A 584 -16.26 -11.53 -31.11
C ASP A 584 -17.58 -10.88 -30.69
N ARG A 585 -18.63 -10.99 -31.50
CA ARG A 585 -20.02 -10.63 -31.17
C ARG A 585 -20.17 -9.24 -30.52
N ASN A 586 -19.33 -8.28 -30.91
CA ASN A 586 -19.57 -6.89 -30.57
C ASN A 586 -20.75 -6.39 -31.41
N THR A 587 -21.65 -5.63 -30.80
CA THR A 587 -22.88 -5.22 -31.46
C THR A 587 -23.12 -3.72 -31.44
N ALA A 588 -23.63 -3.21 -32.55
CA ALA A 588 -24.14 -1.87 -32.71
C ALA A 588 -25.68 -1.88 -32.76
N SER A 589 -26.33 -1.08 -31.92
CA SER A 589 -27.79 -1.02 -31.80
C SER A 589 -28.45 0.02 -32.73
N ASN A 590 -27.68 0.70 -33.57
CA ASN A 590 -28.23 1.60 -34.59
C ASN A 590 -29.16 0.86 -35.57
N SER A 591 -30.10 1.60 -36.16
CA SER A 591 -31.10 1.06 -37.09
C SER A 591 -30.51 0.50 -38.39
N PHE A 592 -29.30 0.92 -38.77
CA PHE A 592 -28.62 0.47 -39.99
C PHE A 592 -27.94 -0.89 -39.82
N LYS A 593 -27.77 -1.36 -38.57
CA LYS A 593 -27.03 -2.58 -38.23
C LYS A 593 -25.60 -2.60 -38.76
N THR A 594 -24.98 -1.43 -38.96
CA THR A 594 -23.58 -1.29 -39.41
C THR A 594 -22.65 -0.96 -38.25
N ARG A 595 -21.33 -1.11 -38.48
CA ARG A 595 -20.27 -0.79 -37.52
C ARG A 595 -20.41 -1.61 -36.23
N GLN A 596 -20.60 -2.92 -36.37
CA GLN A 596 -20.76 -3.83 -35.22
C GLN A 596 -19.47 -3.88 -34.36
N HIS A 597 -18.32 -4.10 -35.02
CA HIS A 597 -17.03 -4.24 -34.35
C HIS A 597 -16.26 -2.93 -34.22
N THR A 598 -16.12 -2.18 -35.31
CA THR A 598 -15.29 -0.97 -35.34
C THR A 598 -15.97 0.17 -36.08
N GLY A 599 -15.60 1.40 -35.75
CA GLY A 599 -16.12 2.61 -36.42
C GLY A 599 -15.61 2.81 -37.84
N ARG A 600 -14.52 2.12 -38.21
CA ARG A 600 -13.89 2.07 -39.53
C ARG A 600 -13.02 0.81 -39.65
N GLU A 601 -12.52 0.51 -40.84
CA GLU A 601 -11.42 -0.45 -41.01
C GLU A 601 -10.14 0.06 -40.33
N LEU A 602 -9.48 -0.80 -39.55
CA LEU A 602 -8.23 -0.53 -38.84
C LEU A 602 -7.02 -1.07 -39.61
N ILE A 603 -5.81 -0.64 -39.24
CA ILE A 603 -4.59 -1.09 -39.90
C ILE A 603 -4.32 -2.54 -39.54
N ASP A 604 -4.14 -3.36 -40.57
CA ASP A 604 -3.89 -4.78 -40.43
C ASP A 604 -2.44 -5.08 -40.07
N GLY A 605 -2.21 -5.44 -38.81
CA GLY A 605 -0.94 -6.00 -38.35
C GLY A 605 -0.82 -7.51 -38.57
N GLY A 606 -1.86 -8.18 -39.06
CA GLY A 606 -1.89 -9.62 -39.35
C GLY A 606 -2.54 -10.47 -38.26
N ASN A 607 -3.03 -11.64 -38.68
CA ASN A 607 -3.60 -12.71 -37.83
C ASN A 607 -4.73 -12.24 -36.91
N ASN A 608 -5.67 -11.46 -37.43
CA ASN A 608 -6.85 -11.04 -36.70
C ASN A 608 -8.04 -11.95 -36.99
N LEU A 609 -8.91 -12.12 -35.99
CA LEU A 609 -10.12 -12.94 -36.08
C LEU A 609 -11.35 -12.09 -35.75
N GLN A 610 -12.39 -12.19 -36.56
CA GLN A 610 -13.65 -11.50 -36.35
C GLN A 610 -14.84 -12.46 -36.50
N PHE A 611 -15.82 -12.34 -35.61
CA PHE A 611 -17.12 -12.98 -35.76
C PHE A 611 -18.23 -12.14 -35.14
N PRO A 612 -19.40 -11.95 -35.76
CA PRO A 612 -19.75 -12.39 -37.12
C PRO A 612 -19.05 -11.56 -38.21
N ALA A 613 -19.29 -11.92 -39.47
CA ALA A 613 -18.95 -11.05 -40.60
C ALA A 613 -19.69 -9.71 -40.51
N LYS A 614 -19.22 -8.69 -41.25
CA LYS A 614 -20.02 -7.50 -41.51
C LYS A 614 -21.36 -7.86 -42.16
N LEU A 615 -22.42 -7.12 -41.82
CA LEU A 615 -23.79 -7.48 -42.19
C LEU A 615 -24.21 -6.91 -43.54
N THR A 616 -23.72 -5.72 -43.88
CA THR A 616 -24.18 -5.01 -45.08
C THR A 616 -23.10 -5.00 -46.14
N ALA A 617 -23.22 -5.92 -47.11
CA ALA A 617 -22.28 -5.99 -48.23
C ALA A 617 -22.35 -4.72 -49.10
N GLY A 618 -21.18 -4.11 -49.38
CA GLY A 618 -21.07 -2.92 -50.22
C GLY A 618 -21.36 -1.58 -49.54
N ASP A 619 -21.72 -1.56 -48.25
CA ASP A 619 -21.85 -0.31 -47.50
C ASP A 619 -20.47 0.20 -47.07
N PRO A 620 -20.04 1.41 -47.50
CA PRO A 620 -18.76 1.98 -47.09
C PRO A 620 -18.69 2.27 -45.59
N ASN A 621 -19.83 2.36 -44.91
CA ASN A 621 -19.90 2.56 -43.46
C ASN A 621 -19.86 1.23 -42.68
N ASP A 622 -19.90 0.07 -43.34
CA ASP A 622 -19.77 -1.24 -42.69
C ASP A 622 -18.48 -1.94 -43.14
N SER A 623 -17.45 -1.80 -42.32
CA SER A 623 -16.12 -2.36 -42.57
C SER A 623 -15.88 -3.61 -41.73
N ASN A 624 -15.04 -4.50 -42.26
CA ASN A 624 -14.38 -5.49 -41.41
C ASN A 624 -13.40 -4.78 -40.46
N VAL A 625 -12.98 -5.47 -39.40
CA VAL A 625 -12.04 -4.90 -38.42
C VAL A 625 -10.71 -4.53 -39.09
N THR A 626 -10.17 -5.41 -39.94
CA THR A 626 -8.98 -5.14 -40.77
C THR A 626 -9.16 -5.74 -42.17
N ALA A 627 -8.33 -5.31 -43.13
CA ALA A 627 -8.43 -5.70 -44.53
C ALA A 627 -8.40 -7.23 -44.76
N ASN A 628 -7.52 -7.97 -44.06
CA ASN A 628 -7.36 -9.42 -44.19
C ASN A 628 -7.82 -10.18 -42.94
N VAL A 629 -8.75 -9.63 -42.17
CA VAL A 629 -9.29 -10.32 -40.99
C VAL A 629 -9.93 -11.65 -41.40
N ARG A 630 -9.60 -12.72 -40.68
CA ARG A 630 -10.28 -14.00 -40.89
C ARG A 630 -11.65 -13.95 -40.22
N ILE A 631 -12.67 -14.37 -40.96
CA ILE A 631 -14.03 -14.48 -40.44
C ILE A 631 -14.30 -15.94 -40.03
N ALA A 632 -14.31 -16.21 -38.73
CA ALA A 632 -14.69 -17.51 -38.17
C ALA A 632 -15.04 -17.36 -36.69
N ASP A 633 -15.98 -18.17 -36.20
CA ASP A 633 -16.38 -18.15 -34.78
C ASP A 633 -15.19 -18.54 -33.89
N PRO A 634 -14.68 -17.65 -33.03
CA PRO A 634 -13.53 -17.94 -32.17
C PRO A 634 -13.79 -19.02 -31.12
N LEU A 635 -15.03 -19.50 -30.95
CA LEU A 635 -15.40 -20.49 -29.94
C LEU A 635 -14.90 -20.07 -28.55
N LEU A 636 -15.25 -18.85 -28.14
CA LEU A 636 -14.93 -18.35 -26.80
C LEU A 636 -15.86 -18.96 -25.74
N GLY A 637 -15.29 -19.37 -24.62
CA GLY A 637 -16.04 -19.76 -23.42
C GLY A 637 -16.67 -18.56 -22.71
N THR A 638 -17.21 -18.81 -21.51
CA THR A 638 -17.73 -17.75 -20.64
C THR A 638 -16.60 -16.99 -19.96
N LEU A 639 -16.83 -15.70 -19.67
CA LEU A 639 -15.89 -14.89 -18.90
C LEU A 639 -15.76 -15.49 -17.50
N GLN A 640 -14.55 -15.86 -17.11
CA GLN A 640 -14.29 -16.54 -15.84
C GLN A 640 -12.86 -16.29 -15.34
N ASN A 641 -12.66 -16.37 -14.04
CA ASN A 641 -11.34 -16.21 -13.44
C ASN A 641 -10.54 -17.52 -13.56
N ILE A 642 -9.41 -17.48 -14.26
CA ILE A 642 -8.49 -18.60 -14.43
C ILE A 642 -7.10 -18.13 -14.03
N ASN A 643 -6.50 -18.78 -13.02
CA ASN A 643 -5.18 -18.43 -12.49
C ASN A 643 -5.03 -16.94 -12.09
N GLY A 644 -6.11 -16.34 -11.55
CA GLY A 644 -6.10 -14.95 -11.08
C GLY A 644 -6.41 -13.90 -12.16
N ALA A 645 -6.55 -14.29 -13.43
CA ALA A 645 -6.95 -13.39 -14.51
C ALA A 645 -8.38 -13.69 -14.99
N LEU A 646 -9.19 -12.64 -15.17
CA LEU A 646 -10.56 -12.75 -15.67
C LEU A 646 -10.55 -12.76 -17.22
N VAL A 647 -10.75 -13.93 -17.84
CA VAL A 647 -10.53 -14.12 -19.29
C VAL A 647 -11.69 -14.85 -19.97
N LEU A 648 -11.72 -14.79 -21.30
CA LEU A 648 -12.56 -15.62 -22.16
C LEU A 648 -11.69 -16.76 -22.73
N PRO A 649 -11.78 -17.99 -22.21
CA PRO A 649 -10.93 -19.08 -22.70
C PRO A 649 -11.30 -19.48 -24.13
N LEU A 650 -10.31 -19.89 -24.91
CA LEU A 650 -10.55 -20.59 -26.18
C LEU A 650 -11.07 -21.99 -25.88
N LEU A 651 -12.06 -22.45 -26.65
CA LEU A 651 -12.56 -23.81 -26.59
C LEU A 651 -11.88 -24.69 -27.65
N THR A 652 -11.86 -26.00 -27.43
CA THR A 652 -11.30 -26.99 -28.36
C THR A 652 -11.87 -26.82 -29.78
N GLY A 653 -10.99 -26.86 -30.78
CA GLY A 653 -11.35 -26.64 -32.17
C GLY A 653 -11.52 -25.16 -32.54
N SER A 654 -11.20 -24.25 -31.62
CA SER A 654 -11.23 -22.82 -31.91
C SER A 654 -10.31 -22.52 -33.11
N PRO A 655 -10.80 -21.74 -34.09
CA PRO A 655 -9.96 -21.30 -35.19
C PRO A 655 -8.78 -20.46 -34.71
N ALA A 656 -8.81 -19.85 -33.53
CA ALA A 656 -7.76 -19.01 -32.99
C ALA A 656 -6.53 -19.79 -32.46
N ILE A 657 -6.68 -21.09 -32.25
CA ILE A 657 -5.62 -21.98 -31.76
C ILE A 657 -4.54 -22.14 -32.84
N ASP A 658 -3.26 -22.01 -32.48
CA ASP A 658 -2.07 -22.24 -33.30
C ASP A 658 -2.05 -21.48 -34.64
N THR A 659 -2.62 -20.26 -34.69
CA THR A 659 -2.78 -19.49 -35.95
C THR A 659 -2.26 -18.06 -35.92
N GLY A 660 -1.67 -17.63 -34.80
CA GLY A 660 -1.04 -16.32 -34.65
C GLY A 660 0.42 -16.28 -35.11
N THR A 661 1.11 -15.19 -34.75
CA THR A 661 2.57 -15.04 -34.97
C THR A 661 3.28 -14.61 -33.69
N GLY A 662 4.50 -15.14 -33.49
CA GLY A 662 5.41 -14.73 -32.42
C GLY A 662 5.93 -13.29 -32.54
N VAL A 663 5.93 -12.71 -33.75
CA VAL A 663 6.55 -11.41 -34.00
C VAL A 663 5.74 -10.27 -33.38
N GLY A 664 6.24 -9.76 -32.26
CA GLY A 664 5.63 -8.68 -31.48
C GLY A 664 4.58 -9.15 -30.48
N ALA A 665 4.38 -10.46 -30.33
CA ALA A 665 3.51 -11.03 -29.31
C ALA A 665 4.21 -11.01 -27.93
N PRO A 666 3.46 -10.85 -26.83
CA PRO A 666 4.00 -11.04 -25.48
C PRO A 666 4.45 -12.49 -25.23
N ALA A 667 5.42 -12.68 -24.32
CA ALA A 667 6.00 -13.99 -24.02
C ALA A 667 5.06 -14.95 -23.27
N ALA A 668 3.99 -14.42 -22.67
CA ALA A 668 2.94 -15.18 -22.00
C ALA A 668 1.58 -14.59 -22.37
N ASP A 669 0.50 -15.33 -22.14
CA ASP A 669 -0.86 -14.83 -22.26
C ASP A 669 -1.30 -14.02 -21.03
N GLN A 670 -2.55 -13.57 -21.01
CA GLN A 670 -3.09 -12.74 -19.93
C GLN A 670 -3.02 -13.42 -18.55
N ARG A 671 -3.00 -14.75 -18.48
CA ARG A 671 -2.95 -15.53 -17.22
C ARG A 671 -1.51 -15.81 -16.78
N GLY A 672 -0.52 -15.46 -17.61
CA GLY A 672 0.88 -15.84 -17.40
C GLY A 672 1.26 -17.20 -17.99
N VAL A 673 0.42 -17.83 -18.82
CA VAL A 673 0.79 -19.07 -19.53
C VAL A 673 1.76 -18.73 -20.65
N SER A 674 2.93 -19.37 -20.70
CA SER A 674 3.96 -19.12 -21.70
C SER A 674 3.47 -19.38 -23.13
N ARG A 675 3.94 -18.60 -24.10
CA ARG A 675 3.65 -18.78 -25.52
C ARG A 675 4.91 -19.21 -26.29
N PRO A 676 4.80 -20.05 -27.35
CA PRO A 676 3.59 -20.76 -27.77
C PRO A 676 3.33 -22.05 -26.96
N GLN A 677 2.11 -22.56 -27.03
CA GLN A 677 1.71 -23.91 -26.63
C GLN A 677 1.29 -24.70 -27.89
N ASP A 678 1.47 -26.02 -27.91
CA ASP A 678 0.92 -26.88 -28.98
C ASP A 678 -0.54 -27.16 -28.66
N GLY A 679 -1.41 -26.26 -29.12
CA GLY A 679 -2.82 -26.22 -28.77
C GLY A 679 -3.66 -27.31 -29.42
N ASP A 680 -3.29 -27.72 -30.63
CA ASP A 680 -3.95 -28.77 -31.43
C ASP A 680 -3.28 -30.15 -31.34
N ASN A 681 -2.15 -30.27 -30.63
CA ASN A 681 -1.32 -31.46 -30.48
C ASN A 681 -0.81 -32.04 -31.81
N ASN A 682 -0.53 -31.19 -32.81
CA ASN A 682 0.03 -31.62 -34.07
C ASN A 682 1.58 -31.75 -34.05
N GLY A 683 2.22 -31.39 -32.93
CA GLY A 683 3.67 -31.41 -32.75
C GLY A 683 4.37 -30.07 -33.07
N SER A 684 3.62 -29.01 -33.39
CA SER A 684 4.13 -27.67 -33.72
C SER A 684 3.40 -26.59 -32.93
N ALA A 685 4.05 -26.07 -31.88
CA ALA A 685 3.52 -24.98 -31.08
C ALA A 685 3.55 -23.64 -31.84
N ILE A 686 2.38 -23.01 -32.01
CA ILE A 686 2.22 -21.68 -32.61
C ILE A 686 1.40 -20.81 -31.63
N ILE A 687 1.68 -19.51 -31.59
CA ILE A 687 0.95 -18.61 -30.70
C ILE A 687 -0.52 -18.52 -31.10
N ASP A 688 -1.41 -18.51 -30.13
CA ASP A 688 -2.84 -18.28 -30.35
C ASP A 688 -3.18 -16.81 -30.60
N ILE A 689 -4.22 -16.59 -31.40
CA ILE A 689 -4.84 -15.27 -31.56
C ILE A 689 -5.65 -14.95 -30.29
N GLY A 690 -5.56 -13.71 -29.80
CA GLY A 690 -6.30 -13.20 -28.65
C GLY A 690 -5.50 -13.21 -27.35
N ALA A 691 -6.16 -12.85 -26.25
CA ALA A 691 -5.55 -12.69 -24.92
C ALA A 691 -5.23 -14.01 -24.19
N TYR A 692 -5.64 -15.14 -24.76
CA TYR A 692 -5.56 -16.47 -24.17
C TYR A 692 -4.70 -17.39 -25.04
N GLU A 693 -3.87 -18.22 -24.40
CA GLU A 693 -3.10 -19.30 -25.03
C GLU A 693 -3.65 -20.67 -24.60
N PHE A 694 -4.23 -21.41 -25.53
CA PHE A 694 -4.83 -22.71 -25.31
C PHE A 694 -3.75 -23.76 -25.06
N ASN A 695 -3.95 -24.52 -23.99
CA ASN A 695 -3.14 -25.70 -23.71
C ASN A 695 -4.08 -26.89 -23.45
N PRO A 696 -4.10 -27.92 -24.32
CA PRO A 696 -4.98 -29.07 -24.20
C PRO A 696 -4.64 -29.97 -23.00
N THR A 697 -3.42 -29.87 -22.47
CA THR A 697 -2.93 -30.72 -21.36
C THR A 697 -3.23 -30.14 -19.98
N VAL A 698 -3.58 -28.86 -19.90
CA VAL A 698 -3.91 -28.18 -18.64
C VAL A 698 -5.40 -27.81 -18.67
N THR A 699 -6.24 -28.58 -17.97
CA THR A 699 -7.62 -28.15 -17.74
C THR A 699 -7.58 -26.91 -16.83
N PRO A 700 -8.02 -25.73 -17.29
CA PRO A 700 -8.01 -24.55 -16.44
C PRO A 700 -9.00 -24.77 -15.29
N THR A 701 -8.50 -24.83 -14.05
CA THR A 701 -9.36 -24.84 -12.87
C THR A 701 -9.85 -23.41 -12.62
N PRO A 702 -11.15 -23.12 -12.68
CA PRO A 702 -11.65 -21.80 -12.35
C PRO A 702 -11.31 -21.47 -10.89
N THR A 703 -10.70 -20.31 -10.66
CA THR A 703 -10.51 -19.78 -9.31
C THR A 703 -11.86 -19.21 -8.85
N PRO A 704 -12.37 -19.55 -7.65
CA PRO A 704 -13.63 -19.00 -7.17
C PRO A 704 -13.60 -17.47 -7.18
N THR A 705 -14.52 -16.85 -7.93
CA THR A 705 -14.72 -15.42 -7.92
C THR A 705 -15.34 -15.02 -6.58
N PRO A 706 -14.79 -14.03 -5.83
CA PRO A 706 -15.48 -13.50 -4.67
C PRO A 706 -16.86 -12.98 -5.11
N THR A 707 -17.92 -13.47 -4.47
CA THR A 707 -19.28 -13.03 -4.76
C THR A 707 -19.41 -11.56 -4.36
N PRO A 708 -19.93 -10.66 -5.22
CA PRO A 708 -20.15 -9.27 -4.83
C PRO A 708 -21.08 -9.23 -3.61
N THR A 709 -20.61 -8.61 -2.53
CA THR A 709 -21.48 -8.31 -1.39
C THR A 709 -22.55 -7.34 -1.89
N PRO A 710 -23.86 -7.66 -1.77
CA PRO A 710 -24.91 -6.77 -2.21
C PRO A 710 -24.78 -5.42 -1.48
N THR A 711 -24.70 -4.33 -2.26
CA THR A 711 -24.75 -2.97 -1.73
C THR A 711 -26.07 -2.79 -0.97
N PRO A 712 -26.06 -2.38 0.32
CA PRO A 712 -27.28 -1.99 1.00
C PRO A 712 -27.95 -0.86 0.21
N ALA A 713 -29.21 -1.03 -0.16
CA ALA A 713 -29.98 0.07 -0.73
C ALA A 713 -29.98 1.23 0.28
N PRO A 714 -29.73 2.49 -0.15
CA PRO A 714 -29.78 3.62 0.75
C PRO A 714 -31.19 3.70 1.35
N THR A 715 -31.27 3.61 2.68
CA THR A 715 -32.49 3.99 3.41
C THR A 715 -32.74 5.47 3.16
N LEU A 716 -33.85 5.77 2.50
CA LEU A 716 -34.41 7.13 2.48
C LEU A 716 -34.87 7.46 3.90
N THR A 717 -34.14 8.33 4.59
CA THR A 717 -34.63 9.07 5.77
C THR A 717 -34.19 10.52 5.66
#